data_AF-G3QYL8-F1
#
_entry.id   AF-G3QYL8-F1
#
_cell.length_a   1.000
_cell.length_b   1.000
_cell.length_c   1.000
_cell.angle_alpha   90.00
_cell.angle_beta   90.00
_cell.angle_gamma   90.00
#
_symmetry.space_group_name_H-M   'P 1'
#
loop_
_entity.id
_entity.type
_entity.pdbx_description
1 polymer ?
#
loop_
_entity_poly.entity_id
_entity_poly.type
_entity_poly.pdbx_seq_one_letter_code
_entity_poly.pdbx_strand_id
1 'polypeptide(L)'
;MDLYSTPAAALDRFVARSLQPRTEFVEKARRALGALAAALRERAGRLGAAAPRVLKTVKGGSSGRGTALKGGCDSELVIFLDCFKSYVDQRARRAEILSEMRASLESWWQNPVPGLRLTFPEQSVPGALQFRLTSVDLEDWMDVSLVPAFNVLGQAGSGVKPKPQVYSTLLNSGCQGGEHAACFTELRRNFVNIRPAKLKNLILLVKHWYHQVCLQGLWKETLPPVYALELLTIFAWEQGCKKDAFSLAEGLRTVLGLIQQHQHLCVFWTVNYGFEDPAVGQFLQRQLKRPRPVILDPADPTWDLGNGAAWHWDLLAQEAASCYDHPCFLRGMGDPVQSWKGPGLPRAGCSGLGHPIQLDPNQKTPENSKSLNAVYPRAGSKPPSCPAPGPTGAASIVPSVPGMALDLSQIPTKELDRFIQDHLKPSPQFQEQVKKAIDIILRCLRENCVHKASRVSKGGSFGRGTDLRDGCDVELIIFLNCFTDYKDQGPRRAEILDEMRAQLESWWQDQVPSLSLQFPEQNVPEALQFQLVSTALKSWTDVSLLPAFDAVGQLSSGTKPNPQVYSRLLTSGCQEGEHKACFAELRRNFMNIRPVKLKNLILLVKHWYRQVAAQNKGKRPAPASLPPAYALELLTIFAWEQGCRQDCFNMAQGFRTVLGLVQQHQQLCVYWTVNYSTEDPAMRMHLLGQLRKPRPLVLDPADPTWNVGHGSWELLAQEAAALGMQACFLSRDGTSVQPWDVMPALLYQTPAGDLDKFISEFLQPNRQFLAQVNKAVDTICSFLKENCFRNSPIKVIKVVKGGSSAKGTALRGRSDADLVVFLSCFSQFTEQGNKRAEIISEIRAQLEACQQERQFEVKFEVSKWENPRVLSFSLTSQTMLDQSVDFDVLPAFDALGQLVSGSRPSSQVYVDLIHSYSNAGEYSTCFTELQRDFIISRPTKLKSLIRLVKHWYQQCTKISKGRGSLPPQHGLELLTVYAWEQGGKDSQFNMAEGFRTVLELVTQYRQLCIYWTINYNAKDKTVGDFLKQQLQKPRPIILDPADPTGNLGHNARWDLLAKEAAACTSALCCMGRNGIPIQPWPVKAAV
;
A
#
# COMPACT_ATOMS: atom_id res chain seq x y z
N MET A 1 -0.73 40.06 -2.99
CA MET A 1 -0.97 38.76 -2.31
C MET A 1 0.28 38.37 -1.56
N ASP A 2 0.20 37.75 -0.37
CA ASP A 2 1.38 37.21 0.33
C ASP A 2 2.17 36.20 -0.54
N LEU A 3 1.44 35.50 -1.43
CA LEU A 3 2.01 34.69 -2.51
C LEU A 3 2.94 35.49 -3.45
N TYR A 4 2.53 36.68 -3.90
CA TYR A 4 3.30 37.48 -4.86
C TYR A 4 4.61 38.00 -4.26
N SER A 5 4.61 38.33 -2.96
CA SER A 5 5.81 38.73 -2.24
C SER A 5 6.76 37.56 -1.91
N THR A 6 6.30 36.31 -2.06
CA THR A 6 7.10 35.12 -1.76
C THR A 6 8.02 34.79 -2.94
N PRO A 7 9.36 34.71 -2.74
CA PRO A 7 10.28 34.33 -3.82
C PRO A 7 10.02 32.92 -4.37
N ALA A 8 10.29 32.70 -5.66
CA ALA A 8 10.08 31.41 -6.32
C ALA A 8 10.69 30.20 -5.57
N ALA A 9 11.87 30.38 -4.96
CA ALA A 9 12.56 29.35 -4.19
C ALA A 9 11.90 29.05 -2.82
N ALA A 10 11.08 29.96 -2.30
CA ALA A 10 10.42 29.83 -1.01
C ALA A 10 8.96 29.32 -1.10
N LEU A 11 8.44 29.10 -2.30
CA LEU A 11 7.06 28.63 -2.51
C LEU A 11 6.76 27.29 -1.82
N ASP A 12 7.71 26.36 -1.80
CA ASP A 12 7.55 25.08 -1.09
C ASP A 12 7.33 25.31 0.42
N ARG A 13 8.03 26.28 1.03
CA ARG A 13 7.87 26.68 2.43
C ARG A 13 6.55 27.39 2.67
N PHE A 14 6.13 28.25 1.74
CA PHE A 14 4.84 28.95 1.79
C PHE A 14 3.67 27.97 1.79
N VAL A 15 3.67 26.98 0.89
CA VAL A 15 2.64 25.94 0.86
C VAL A 15 2.57 25.20 2.19
N ALA A 16 3.72 24.77 2.73
CA ALA A 16 3.78 23.99 3.96
C ALA A 16 3.30 24.77 5.21
N ARG A 17 3.56 26.08 5.28
CA ARG A 17 3.19 26.90 6.45
C ARG A 17 1.79 27.50 6.36
N SER A 18 1.40 27.94 5.17
CA SER A 18 0.25 28.83 4.99
C SER A 18 -0.95 28.14 4.34
N LEU A 19 -0.73 27.09 3.53
CA LEU A 19 -1.80 26.50 2.71
C LEU A 19 -2.26 25.12 3.18
N GLN A 20 -1.39 24.34 3.84
CA GLN A 20 -1.74 23.01 4.33
C GLN A 20 -2.73 23.09 5.50
N PRO A 21 -3.86 22.34 5.45
CA PRO A 21 -4.86 22.34 6.52
C PRO A 21 -4.27 21.95 7.88
N ARG A 22 -4.80 22.51 8.96
CA ARG A 22 -4.43 22.09 10.32
C ARG A 22 -4.89 20.66 10.57
N THR A 23 -3.96 19.82 11.02
CA THR A 23 -4.25 18.41 11.33
C THR A 23 -5.41 18.28 12.32
N GLU A 24 -5.45 19.12 13.36
CA GLU A 24 -6.51 19.12 14.37
C GLU A 24 -7.90 19.40 13.78
N PHE A 25 -8.01 20.40 12.90
CA PHE A 25 -9.27 20.72 12.23
C PHE A 25 -9.72 19.59 11.30
N VAL A 26 -8.81 19.06 10.49
CA VAL A 26 -9.09 17.94 9.58
C VAL A 26 -9.57 16.72 10.35
N GLU A 27 -8.97 16.41 11.51
CA GLU A 27 -9.42 15.31 12.35
C GLU A 27 -10.82 15.52 12.93
N LYS A 28 -11.09 16.70 13.49
CA LYS A 28 -12.41 17.06 14.04
C LYS A 28 -13.49 16.98 12.95
N ALA A 29 -13.26 17.60 11.80
CA ALA A 29 -14.18 17.56 10.67
C ALA A 29 -14.38 16.13 10.13
N ARG A 30 -13.31 15.33 10.05
CA ARG A 30 -13.39 13.92 9.62
C ARG A 30 -14.23 13.07 10.57
N ARG A 31 -14.08 13.27 11.89
CA ARG A 31 -14.89 12.59 12.93
C ARG A 31 -16.35 13.03 12.85
N ALA A 32 -16.61 14.34 12.71
CA ALA A 32 -17.97 14.88 12.56
C ALA A 32 -18.69 14.29 11.34
N LEU A 33 -18.07 14.32 10.16
CA LEU A 33 -18.66 13.73 8.95
C LEU A 33 -18.80 12.20 9.04
N GLY A 34 -17.94 11.53 9.82
CA GLY A 34 -18.06 10.10 10.11
C GLY A 34 -19.27 9.79 10.99
N ALA A 35 -19.50 10.59 12.04
CA ALA A 35 -20.66 10.48 12.92
C ALA A 35 -21.96 10.79 12.16
N LEU A 36 -21.99 11.83 11.32
CA LEU A 36 -23.13 12.13 10.47
C LEU A 36 -23.44 10.97 9.51
N ALA A 37 -22.41 10.40 8.87
CA ALA A 37 -22.59 9.24 7.99
C ALA A 37 -23.10 8.00 8.74
N ALA A 38 -22.70 7.81 10.00
CA ALA A 38 -23.21 6.73 10.85
C ALA A 38 -24.69 6.95 11.21
N ALA A 39 -25.05 8.16 11.65
CA ALA A 39 -26.43 8.53 11.98
C ALA A 39 -27.39 8.34 10.78
N LEU A 40 -26.95 8.73 9.58
CA LEU A 40 -27.71 8.52 8.34
C LEU A 40 -27.90 7.03 8.00
N ARG A 41 -26.96 6.15 8.40
CA ARG A 41 -27.08 4.70 8.18
C ARG A 41 -27.95 4.01 9.24
N GLU A 42 -27.85 4.42 10.50
CA GLU A 42 -28.55 3.82 11.64
C GLU A 42 -30.07 4.07 11.62
N ARG A 43 -30.52 5.19 11.06
CA ARG A 43 -31.95 5.52 10.92
C ARG A 43 -32.73 4.48 10.10
N ALA A 44 -32.07 3.76 9.18
CA ALA A 44 -32.69 2.68 8.38
C ALA A 44 -32.99 1.40 9.20
N GLY A 45 -32.59 1.35 10.48
CA GLY A 45 -32.78 0.20 11.37
C GLY A 45 -33.92 0.32 12.40
N ARG A 46 -34.62 1.46 12.49
CA ARG A 46 -35.77 1.60 13.41
C ARG A 46 -37.04 1.04 12.76
N LEU A 47 -37.61 -0.01 13.37
CA LEU A 47 -38.89 -0.59 13.00
C LEU A 47 -40.00 0.49 13.01
N GLY A 48 -40.55 0.81 11.83
CA GLY A 48 -41.81 1.56 11.72
C GLY A 48 -41.94 2.63 10.62
N ALA A 49 -40.87 3.03 9.91
CA ALA A 49 -40.99 4.02 8.82
C ALA A 49 -40.24 3.58 7.55
N ALA A 50 -40.84 3.80 6.38
CA ALA A 50 -40.33 3.48 5.05
C ALA A 50 -39.13 4.36 4.61
N ALA A 51 -38.11 4.50 5.46
CA ALA A 51 -36.93 5.32 5.18
C ALA A 51 -35.96 4.59 4.21
N PRO A 52 -35.39 5.30 3.23
CA PRO A 52 -34.48 4.72 2.24
C PRO A 52 -33.16 4.26 2.88
N ARG A 53 -32.67 3.08 2.48
CA ARG A 53 -31.45 2.51 3.04
C ARG A 53 -30.22 3.14 2.39
N VAL A 54 -29.28 3.57 3.22
CA VAL A 54 -27.96 4.02 2.77
C VAL A 54 -27.10 2.82 2.39
N LEU A 55 -26.79 2.69 1.09
CA LEU A 55 -25.92 1.65 0.54
C LEU A 55 -24.44 1.92 0.82
N LYS A 56 -24.03 3.18 0.65
CA LYS A 56 -22.63 3.61 0.70
C LYS A 56 -22.57 5.12 0.96
N THR A 57 -21.51 5.59 1.63
CA THR A 57 -21.23 7.02 1.78
C THR A 57 -19.82 7.31 1.31
N VAL A 58 -19.64 8.31 0.45
CA VAL A 58 -18.33 8.66 -0.12
C VAL A 58 -18.03 10.13 0.13
N LYS A 59 -16.78 10.43 0.49
CA LYS A 59 -16.29 11.81 0.65
C LYS A 59 -15.68 12.29 -0.66
N GLY A 60 -16.34 13.24 -1.31
CA GLY A 60 -15.86 14.04 -2.43
C GLY A 60 -15.42 15.44 -1.97
N GLY A 61 -15.56 16.44 -2.85
CA GLY A 61 -15.06 17.80 -2.58
C GLY A 61 -13.53 17.87 -2.48
N SER A 62 -12.98 19.06 -2.21
CA SER A 62 -11.53 19.21 -2.04
C SER A 62 -10.99 18.42 -0.86
N SER A 63 -11.77 18.25 0.22
CA SER A 63 -11.44 17.35 1.33
C SER A 63 -11.23 15.91 0.87
N GLY A 64 -12.18 15.36 0.09
CA GLY A 64 -12.11 13.99 -0.42
C GLY A 64 -10.99 13.78 -1.46
N ARG A 65 -10.75 14.79 -2.30
CA ARG A 65 -9.67 14.82 -3.31
C ARG A 65 -8.28 15.06 -2.70
N GLY A 66 -8.21 15.43 -1.42
CA GLY A 66 -6.96 15.71 -0.72
C GLY A 66 -6.31 17.03 -1.15
N THR A 67 -7.11 18.01 -1.57
CA THR A 67 -6.71 19.33 -2.07
C THR A 67 -7.36 20.47 -1.26
N ALA A 68 -7.74 20.20 -0.01
CA ALA A 68 -8.30 21.20 0.91
C ALA A 68 -7.24 22.23 1.33
N LEU A 69 -7.64 23.50 1.40
CA LEU A 69 -6.82 24.61 1.89
C LEU A 69 -7.03 24.84 3.39
N LYS A 70 -6.02 25.42 4.04
CA LYS A 70 -6.13 26.02 5.38
C LYS A 70 -7.02 27.27 5.31
N GLY A 71 -7.82 27.52 6.35
CA GLY A 71 -8.65 28.72 6.41
C GLY A 71 -9.84 28.70 5.47
N GLY A 72 -10.43 27.52 5.23
CA GLY A 72 -11.62 27.35 4.42
C GLY A 72 -11.48 26.27 3.33
N CYS A 73 -12.33 25.26 3.36
CA CYS A 73 -12.37 24.20 2.34
C CYS A 73 -13.79 23.67 2.09
N ASP A 74 -13.98 22.93 1.01
CA ASP A 74 -15.23 22.24 0.69
C ASP A 74 -15.12 20.72 0.89
N SER A 75 -16.23 20.09 1.26
CA SER A 75 -16.38 18.65 1.37
C SER A 75 -17.73 18.22 0.82
N GLU A 76 -17.73 17.28 -0.11
CA GLU A 76 -18.96 16.70 -0.63
C GLU A 76 -19.18 15.37 0.07
N LEU A 77 -20.31 15.16 0.73
CA LEU A 77 -20.66 13.88 1.33
C LEU A 77 -21.76 13.24 0.49
N VAL A 78 -21.37 12.32 -0.38
CA VAL A 78 -22.31 11.62 -1.27
C VAL A 78 -22.91 10.43 -0.55
N ILE A 79 -24.25 10.39 -0.49
CA ILE A 79 -25.03 9.34 0.14
C ILE A 79 -25.71 8.51 -0.94
N PHE A 80 -25.25 7.29 -1.14
CA PHE A 80 -25.85 6.37 -2.10
C PHE A 80 -27.04 5.67 -1.46
N LEU A 81 -28.23 5.84 -2.05
CA LEU A 81 -29.48 5.28 -1.53
C LEU A 81 -29.98 4.13 -2.39
N ASP A 82 -30.58 3.14 -1.75
CA ASP A 82 -31.14 1.98 -2.43
C ASP A 82 -32.44 2.29 -3.18
N CYS A 83 -33.12 3.37 -2.81
CA CYS A 83 -34.37 3.81 -3.41
C CYS A 83 -34.21 4.42 -4.81
N PHE A 84 -32.97 4.77 -5.22
CA PHE A 84 -32.68 5.16 -6.59
C PHE A 84 -32.26 3.94 -7.40
N LYS A 85 -33.00 3.63 -8.45
CA LYS A 85 -32.69 2.54 -9.40
C LYS A 85 -32.22 3.07 -10.76
N SER A 86 -32.46 4.35 -11.04
CA SER A 86 -32.04 5.06 -12.25
C SER A 86 -31.55 6.48 -11.95
N TYR A 87 -30.91 7.12 -12.94
CA TYR A 87 -30.57 8.55 -12.87
C TYR A 87 -31.82 9.44 -12.72
N VAL A 88 -32.91 9.09 -13.40
CA VAL A 88 -34.17 9.85 -13.38
C VAL A 88 -34.82 9.79 -11.99
N ASP A 89 -34.73 8.65 -11.29
CA ASP A 89 -35.25 8.50 -9.92
C ASP A 89 -34.58 9.49 -8.96
N GLN A 90 -33.26 9.71 -9.13
CA GLN A 90 -32.50 10.65 -8.33
C GLN A 90 -32.97 12.10 -8.56
N ARG A 91 -33.49 12.42 -9.73
CA ARG A 91 -34.07 13.74 -10.02
C ARG A 91 -35.47 13.86 -9.42
N ALA A 92 -36.31 12.85 -9.62
CA ALA A 92 -37.71 12.86 -9.18
C ALA A 92 -37.87 12.94 -7.67
N ARG A 93 -37.06 12.20 -6.91
CA ARG A 93 -37.20 12.08 -5.45
C ARG A 93 -36.22 12.96 -4.66
N ARG A 94 -35.48 13.84 -5.34
CA ARG A 94 -34.37 14.59 -4.71
C ARG A 94 -34.83 15.49 -3.57
N ALA A 95 -35.91 16.23 -3.76
CA ALA A 95 -36.41 17.21 -2.80
C ALA A 95 -36.93 16.55 -1.51
N GLU A 96 -37.68 15.45 -1.65
CA GLU A 96 -38.17 14.61 -0.55
C GLU A 96 -37.00 14.13 0.33
N ILE A 97 -35.99 13.52 -0.31
CA ILE A 97 -34.82 12.96 0.37
C ILE A 97 -34.00 14.03 1.08
N LEU A 98 -33.81 15.21 0.45
CA LEU A 98 -33.06 16.31 1.08
C LEU A 98 -33.79 16.88 2.30
N SER A 99 -35.13 16.91 2.28
CA SER A 99 -35.93 17.30 3.44
C SER A 99 -35.72 16.32 4.61
N GLU A 100 -35.72 15.02 4.35
CA GLU A 100 -35.44 13.99 5.37
C GLU A 100 -34.00 14.05 5.91
N MET A 101 -33.04 14.28 5.01
CA MET A 101 -31.64 14.45 5.39
C MET A 101 -31.44 15.69 6.25
N ARG A 102 -32.17 16.79 6.00
CA ARG A 102 -32.13 17.99 6.83
C ARG A 102 -32.60 17.72 8.25
N ALA A 103 -33.75 17.07 8.42
CA ALA A 103 -34.25 16.68 9.73
C ALA A 103 -33.25 15.75 10.47
N SER A 104 -32.57 14.89 9.72
CA SER A 104 -31.55 13.98 10.28
C SER A 104 -30.27 14.70 10.69
N LEU A 105 -29.87 15.73 9.94
CA LEU A 105 -28.72 16.58 10.26
C LEU A 105 -29.00 17.41 11.52
N GLU A 106 -30.20 18.00 11.64
CA GLU A 106 -30.63 18.75 12.81
C GLU A 106 -30.73 17.87 14.06
N SER A 107 -31.21 16.63 13.92
CA SER A 107 -31.21 15.64 15.01
C SER A 107 -29.81 15.18 15.41
N TRP A 108 -28.93 14.94 14.44
CA TRP A 108 -27.53 14.58 14.69
C TRP A 108 -26.79 15.67 15.47
N TRP A 109 -27.07 16.94 15.18
CA TRP A 109 -26.39 18.06 15.82
C TRP A 109 -26.85 18.35 17.27
N GLN A 110 -27.82 17.59 17.81
CA GLN A 110 -28.16 17.64 19.24
C GLN A 110 -27.02 17.16 20.15
N ASN A 111 -26.08 16.37 19.62
CA ASN A 111 -24.85 15.97 20.29
C ASN A 111 -23.64 16.54 19.51
N PRO A 112 -23.33 17.83 19.66
CA PRO A 112 -22.34 18.50 18.83
C PRO A 112 -20.94 17.92 19.07
N VAL A 113 -20.14 17.85 18.02
CA VAL A 113 -18.73 17.47 18.14
C VAL A 113 -17.96 18.61 18.83
N PRO A 114 -17.28 18.36 19.97
CA PRO A 114 -16.56 19.40 20.68
C PRO A 114 -15.56 20.14 19.77
N GLY A 115 -15.62 21.47 19.80
CA GLY A 115 -14.72 22.34 19.03
C GLY A 115 -15.17 22.69 17.61
N LEU A 116 -16.41 22.36 17.21
CA LEU A 116 -17.01 22.76 15.93
C LEU A 116 -18.37 23.45 16.13
N ARG A 117 -18.67 24.43 15.27
CA ARG A 117 -19.96 25.12 15.16
C ARG A 117 -20.60 24.78 13.81
N LEU A 118 -21.89 24.47 13.81
CA LEU A 118 -22.68 24.23 12.59
C LEU A 118 -23.43 25.51 12.21
N THR A 119 -23.34 25.89 10.95
CA THR A 119 -24.13 26.99 10.36
C THR A 119 -24.71 26.56 9.02
N PHE A 120 -25.83 27.15 8.63
CA PHE A 120 -26.47 26.86 7.35
C PHE A 120 -26.36 28.08 6.44
N PRO A 121 -25.59 28.00 5.33
CA PRO A 121 -25.60 29.04 4.32
C PRO A 121 -26.91 29.00 3.51
N GLU A 122 -27.12 30.05 2.71
CA GLU A 122 -28.18 30.05 1.70
C GLU A 122 -27.99 28.86 0.74
N GLN A 123 -29.06 28.10 0.51
CA GLN A 123 -29.01 26.87 -0.28
C GLN A 123 -28.94 27.22 -1.76
N SER A 124 -27.72 27.37 -2.26
CA SER A 124 -27.42 27.87 -3.61
C SER A 124 -27.31 26.77 -4.66
N VAL A 125 -27.13 25.51 -4.24
CA VAL A 125 -26.95 24.36 -5.13
C VAL A 125 -28.19 23.47 -5.13
N PRO A 126 -28.99 23.45 -6.21
CA PRO A 126 -30.12 22.56 -6.34
C PRO A 126 -29.68 21.09 -6.23
N GLY A 127 -30.27 20.37 -5.28
CA GLY A 127 -29.99 18.95 -5.10
C GLY A 127 -28.89 18.58 -4.11
N ALA A 128 -28.38 19.56 -3.36
CA ALA A 128 -27.49 19.34 -2.22
C ALA A 128 -28.04 20.04 -0.98
N LEU A 129 -27.81 19.48 0.20
CA LEU A 129 -28.01 20.17 1.48
C LEU A 129 -26.65 20.72 1.93
N GLN A 130 -26.53 22.04 1.94
CA GLN A 130 -25.30 22.75 2.28
C GLN A 130 -25.30 23.18 3.75
N PHE A 131 -24.20 22.91 4.45
CA PHE A 131 -23.96 23.38 5.80
C PHE A 131 -22.47 23.60 6.04
N ARG A 132 -22.10 24.42 7.00
CA ARG A 132 -20.71 24.76 7.31
C ARG A 132 -20.35 24.32 8.72
N LEU A 133 -19.21 23.63 8.82
CA LEU A 133 -18.55 23.30 10.09
C LEU A 133 -17.37 24.24 10.31
N THR A 134 -17.46 25.10 11.33
CA THR A 134 -16.43 26.10 11.66
C THR A 134 -15.76 25.74 12.98
N SER A 135 -14.43 25.87 13.05
CA SER A 135 -13.71 25.73 14.32
C SER A 135 -14.08 26.83 15.33
N VAL A 136 -13.84 26.57 16.61
CA VAL A 136 -14.15 27.54 17.69
C VAL A 136 -13.28 28.81 17.65
N ASP A 137 -12.05 28.71 17.13
CA ASP A 137 -11.15 29.84 16.89
C ASP A 137 -11.53 30.64 15.63
N LEU A 138 -12.52 30.16 14.86
CA LEU A 138 -12.99 30.73 13.58
C LEU A 138 -11.92 30.81 12.49
N GLU A 139 -10.76 30.19 12.71
CA GLU A 139 -9.63 30.24 11.77
C GLU A 139 -9.75 29.20 10.65
N ASP A 140 -10.53 28.13 10.84
CA ASP A 140 -10.75 27.09 9.84
C ASP A 140 -12.25 26.75 9.72
N TRP A 141 -12.73 26.59 8.48
CA TRP A 141 -14.09 26.12 8.22
C TRP A 141 -14.14 25.13 7.05
N MET A 142 -15.21 24.35 7.02
CA MET A 142 -15.51 23.37 5.99
C MET A 142 -16.95 23.52 5.52
N ASP A 143 -17.13 23.93 4.28
CA ASP A 143 -18.42 23.95 3.58
C ASP A 143 -18.76 22.55 3.09
N VAL A 144 -19.76 21.94 3.70
CA VAL A 144 -20.17 20.57 3.44
C VAL A 144 -21.41 20.58 2.54
N SER A 145 -21.36 19.85 1.43
CA SER A 145 -22.52 19.57 0.57
C SER A 145 -22.91 18.10 0.73
N LEU A 146 -24.05 17.84 1.34
CA LEU A 146 -24.63 16.51 1.47
C LEU A 146 -25.48 16.21 0.23
N VAL A 147 -25.11 15.17 -0.53
CA VAL A 147 -25.70 14.91 -1.85
C VAL A 147 -26.23 13.48 -1.96
N PRO A 148 -27.54 13.25 -2.11
CA PRO A 148 -28.09 11.93 -2.39
C PRO A 148 -27.81 11.51 -3.85
N ALA A 149 -27.35 10.27 -4.07
CA ALA A 149 -26.95 9.80 -5.40
C ALA A 149 -27.34 8.34 -5.71
N PHE A 150 -27.53 8.05 -7.00
CA PHE A 150 -27.74 6.70 -7.53
C PHE A 150 -26.41 5.93 -7.63
N ASN A 151 -26.36 4.70 -7.11
CA ASN A 151 -25.13 3.89 -7.11
C ASN A 151 -24.92 3.13 -8.43
N VAL A 152 -24.78 3.85 -9.54
CA VAL A 152 -24.60 3.26 -10.88
C VAL A 152 -23.32 2.43 -11.01
N LEU A 153 -22.27 2.77 -10.26
CA LEU A 153 -20.97 2.07 -10.29
C LEU A 153 -20.95 0.77 -9.45
N GLY A 154 -21.97 0.54 -8.61
CA GLY A 154 -22.04 -0.63 -7.74
C GLY A 154 -20.89 -0.71 -6.73
N GLN A 155 -20.27 -1.89 -6.63
CA GLN A 155 -19.07 -2.16 -5.80
C GLN A 155 -17.78 -2.20 -6.66
N ALA A 156 -17.63 -1.27 -7.62
CA ALA A 156 -16.45 -1.22 -8.47
C ALA A 156 -15.15 -1.06 -7.64
N GLY A 157 -14.11 -1.82 -8.01
CA GLY A 157 -12.78 -1.70 -7.42
C GLY A 157 -12.06 -0.43 -7.88
N SER A 158 -11.16 0.10 -7.06
CA SER A 158 -10.30 1.24 -7.42
C SER A 158 -9.50 0.94 -8.68
N GLY A 159 -9.60 1.78 -9.71
CA GLY A 159 -8.82 1.68 -10.95
C GLY A 159 -9.45 0.86 -12.08
N VAL A 160 -10.70 0.38 -11.91
CA VAL A 160 -11.44 -0.32 -12.98
C VAL A 160 -12.22 0.68 -13.81
N LYS A 161 -11.99 0.70 -15.13
CA LYS A 161 -12.75 1.52 -16.09
C LYS A 161 -14.24 1.08 -16.06
N PRO A 162 -15.21 2.00 -15.86
CA PRO A 162 -16.62 1.66 -15.90
C PRO A 162 -17.05 1.08 -17.24
N LYS A 163 -18.06 0.19 -17.22
CA LYS A 163 -18.66 -0.33 -18.45
C LYS A 163 -19.27 0.83 -19.26
N PRO A 164 -19.07 0.92 -20.59
CA PRO A 164 -19.64 2.00 -21.40
C PRO A 164 -21.15 2.18 -21.26
N GLN A 165 -21.87 1.09 -20.94
CA GLN A 165 -23.31 1.11 -20.68
C GLN A 165 -23.70 2.13 -19.59
N VAL A 166 -22.85 2.30 -18.55
CA VAL A 166 -23.06 3.31 -17.50
C VAL A 166 -23.21 4.70 -18.09
N TYR A 167 -22.30 5.08 -18.99
CA TYR A 167 -22.34 6.39 -19.64
C TYR A 167 -23.42 6.48 -20.72
N SER A 168 -23.67 5.42 -21.50
CA SER A 168 -24.78 5.44 -22.46
C SER A 168 -26.15 5.64 -21.77
N THR A 169 -26.37 5.02 -20.60
CA THR A 169 -27.60 5.22 -19.81
C THR A 169 -27.68 6.60 -19.17
N LEU A 170 -26.54 7.20 -18.81
CA LEU A 170 -26.47 8.60 -18.39
C LEU A 170 -26.90 9.52 -19.53
N LEU A 171 -26.38 9.31 -20.74
CA LEU A 171 -26.76 10.11 -21.92
C LEU A 171 -28.25 9.96 -22.26
N ASN A 172 -28.78 8.74 -22.18
CA ASN A 172 -30.20 8.45 -22.44
C ASN A 172 -31.15 9.03 -21.37
N SER A 173 -30.64 9.42 -20.21
CA SER A 173 -31.46 10.05 -19.16
C SER A 173 -31.88 11.49 -19.50
N GLY A 174 -31.27 12.10 -20.52
CA GLY A 174 -31.54 13.50 -20.88
C GLY A 174 -31.09 14.50 -19.82
N CYS A 175 -30.15 14.11 -18.95
CA CYS A 175 -29.66 14.96 -17.88
C CYS A 175 -28.89 16.18 -18.39
N GLN A 176 -28.90 17.25 -17.60
CA GLN A 176 -28.02 18.40 -17.81
C GLN A 176 -26.55 18.00 -17.58
N GLY A 177 -25.62 18.73 -18.18
CA GLY A 177 -24.19 18.46 -18.03
C GLY A 177 -23.76 18.47 -16.56
N GLY A 178 -23.25 17.34 -16.07
CA GLY A 178 -22.82 17.19 -14.67
C GLY A 178 -23.95 17.08 -13.63
N GLU A 179 -25.22 16.96 -14.03
CA GLU A 179 -26.36 16.84 -13.09
C GLU A 179 -26.25 15.63 -12.14
N HIS A 180 -25.60 14.56 -12.61
CA HIS A 180 -25.37 13.32 -11.87
C HIS A 180 -23.90 13.11 -11.49
N ALA A 181 -23.09 14.19 -11.49
CA ALA A 181 -21.67 14.15 -11.17
C ALA A 181 -21.36 13.43 -9.83
N ALA A 182 -22.27 13.50 -8.85
CA ALA A 182 -22.16 12.82 -7.56
C ALA A 182 -22.10 11.28 -7.67
N CYS A 183 -22.73 10.69 -8.70
CA CYS A 183 -22.70 9.24 -8.94
C CYS A 183 -21.29 8.73 -9.23
N PHE A 184 -20.41 9.61 -9.72
CA PHE A 184 -19.04 9.31 -10.14
C PHE A 184 -17.98 9.88 -9.18
N THR A 185 -18.38 10.31 -7.98
CA THR A 185 -17.49 10.97 -7.02
C THR A 185 -16.29 10.11 -6.61
N GLU A 186 -16.40 8.78 -6.60
CA GLU A 186 -15.26 7.90 -6.35
C GLU A 186 -14.19 8.00 -7.45
N LEU A 187 -14.60 8.01 -8.72
CA LEU A 187 -13.69 8.13 -9.87
C LEU A 187 -13.01 9.50 -9.85
N ARG A 188 -13.78 10.56 -9.61
CA ARG A 188 -13.29 11.94 -9.48
C ARG A 188 -12.28 12.09 -8.35
N ARG A 189 -12.60 11.53 -7.18
CA ARG A 189 -11.72 11.47 -6.02
C ARG A 189 -10.42 10.75 -6.35
N ASN A 190 -10.51 9.58 -6.95
CA ASN A 190 -9.34 8.76 -7.24
C ASN A 190 -8.41 9.44 -8.25
N PHE A 191 -8.96 10.11 -9.26
CA PHE A 191 -8.19 10.81 -10.30
C PHE A 191 -7.28 11.91 -9.73
N VAL A 192 -7.73 12.65 -8.71
CA VAL A 192 -6.98 13.76 -8.09
C VAL A 192 -6.19 13.31 -6.86
N ASN A 193 -6.77 12.46 -6.00
CA ASN A 193 -6.15 12.12 -4.72
C ASN A 193 -4.96 11.15 -4.87
N ILE A 194 -4.97 10.30 -5.90
CA ILE A 194 -3.89 9.34 -6.19
C ILE A 194 -2.87 10.01 -7.12
N ARG A 195 -2.23 11.08 -6.63
CA ARG A 195 -1.24 11.88 -7.36
C ARG A 195 -0.05 12.24 -6.45
N PRO A 196 1.15 12.54 -7.01
CA PRO A 196 2.32 12.87 -6.21
C PRO A 196 2.06 14.01 -5.23
N ALA A 197 2.61 13.93 -4.01
CA ALA A 197 2.40 14.94 -2.97
C ALA A 197 2.79 16.35 -3.43
N LYS A 198 3.87 16.48 -4.23
CA LYS A 198 4.30 17.77 -4.77
C LYS A 198 3.33 18.34 -5.83
N LEU A 199 2.65 17.48 -6.59
CA LEU A 199 1.55 17.90 -7.47
C LEU A 199 0.35 18.41 -6.66
N LYS A 200 0.02 17.75 -5.56
CA LYS A 200 -1.03 18.23 -4.65
C LYS A 200 -0.66 19.59 -4.05
N ASN A 201 0.60 19.81 -3.69
CA ASN A 201 1.10 21.13 -3.25
C ASN A 201 0.96 22.19 -4.34
N LEU A 202 1.25 21.87 -5.61
CA LEU A 202 1.02 22.78 -6.73
C LEU A 202 -0.47 23.10 -6.89
N ILE A 203 -1.36 22.10 -6.76
CA ILE A 203 -2.81 22.32 -6.78
C ILE A 203 -3.24 23.26 -5.65
N LEU A 204 -2.73 23.08 -4.41
CA LEU A 204 -3.01 24.01 -3.32
C LEU A 204 -2.55 25.43 -3.65
N LEU A 205 -1.37 25.58 -4.26
CA LEU A 205 -0.83 26.87 -4.65
C LEU A 205 -1.70 27.57 -5.71
N VAL A 206 -2.13 26.85 -6.74
CA VAL A 206 -3.03 27.36 -7.80
C VAL A 206 -4.39 27.73 -7.23
N LYS A 207 -4.94 26.89 -6.33
CA LYS A 207 -6.22 27.17 -5.66
C LYS A 207 -6.14 28.39 -4.76
N HIS A 208 -5.03 28.56 -4.04
CA HIS A 208 -4.81 29.73 -3.21
C HIS A 208 -4.71 31.00 -4.05
N TRP A 209 -3.93 30.97 -5.14
CA TRP A 209 -3.89 32.07 -6.11
C TRP A 209 -5.30 32.41 -6.59
N TYR A 210 -6.05 31.43 -7.11
CA TYR A 210 -7.42 31.62 -7.58
C TYR A 210 -8.33 32.24 -6.51
N HIS A 211 -8.26 31.76 -5.26
CA HIS A 211 -9.05 32.31 -4.16
C HIS A 211 -8.69 33.76 -3.86
N GLN A 212 -7.41 34.12 -3.90
CA GLN A 212 -6.96 35.50 -3.74
C GLN A 212 -7.45 36.40 -4.89
N VAL A 213 -7.47 35.91 -6.13
CA VAL A 213 -8.08 36.63 -7.26
C VAL A 213 -9.56 36.88 -7.01
N CYS A 214 -10.29 35.88 -6.51
CA CYS A 214 -11.71 36.02 -6.15
C CYS A 214 -11.94 37.07 -5.05
N LEU A 215 -11.01 37.20 -4.09
CA LEU A 215 -11.12 38.12 -2.96
C LEU A 215 -10.75 39.58 -3.30
N GLN A 216 -9.83 39.78 -4.24
CA GLN A 216 -9.26 41.11 -4.56
C GLN A 216 -10.14 41.94 -5.49
N GLY A 217 -11.08 41.32 -6.19
CA GLY A 217 -11.93 42.03 -7.12
C GLY A 217 -13.37 42.17 -6.64
N LEU A 218 -13.96 43.35 -6.91
CA LEU A 218 -15.37 43.70 -6.70
C LEU A 218 -16.35 42.89 -7.58
N TRP A 219 -15.95 41.70 -8.05
CA TRP A 219 -16.69 40.96 -9.07
C TRP A 219 -17.76 40.08 -8.41
N LYS A 220 -19.03 40.47 -8.60
CA LYS A 220 -20.20 39.60 -8.39
C LYS A 220 -20.34 38.54 -9.51
N GLU A 221 -19.29 38.28 -10.26
CA GLU A 221 -19.33 37.55 -11.54
C GLU A 221 -18.93 36.07 -11.40
N THR A 222 -19.46 35.23 -12.30
CA THR A 222 -19.31 33.78 -12.24
C THR A 222 -17.96 33.34 -12.82
N LEU A 223 -16.97 33.14 -11.95
CA LEU A 223 -15.67 32.56 -12.31
C LEU A 223 -15.77 31.02 -12.50
N PRO A 224 -14.79 30.39 -13.20
CA PRO A 224 -14.79 28.95 -13.40
C PRO A 224 -14.72 28.15 -12.09
N PRO A 225 -15.31 26.94 -12.02
CA PRO A 225 -15.22 26.10 -10.84
C PRO A 225 -13.76 25.81 -10.47
N VAL A 226 -13.44 25.83 -9.18
CA VAL A 226 -12.09 25.50 -8.66
C VAL A 226 -11.59 24.15 -9.18
N TYR A 227 -12.50 23.19 -9.38
CA TYR A 227 -12.17 21.88 -9.93
C TYR A 227 -11.60 21.93 -11.36
N ALA A 228 -12.00 22.91 -12.18
CA ALA A 228 -11.43 23.15 -13.50
C ALA A 228 -9.92 23.44 -13.42
N LEU A 229 -9.50 24.24 -12.44
CA LEU A 229 -8.09 24.58 -12.20
C LEU A 229 -7.30 23.39 -11.62
N GLU A 230 -7.93 22.54 -10.80
CA GLU A 230 -7.32 21.28 -10.36
C GLU A 230 -6.99 20.38 -11.57
N LEU A 231 -7.94 20.24 -12.50
CA LEU A 231 -7.77 19.47 -13.73
C LEU A 231 -6.72 20.09 -14.67
N LEU A 232 -6.75 21.41 -14.83
CA LEU A 232 -5.77 22.12 -15.66
C LEU A 232 -4.35 22.01 -15.09
N THR A 233 -4.21 21.99 -13.76
CA THR A 233 -2.93 21.75 -13.08
C THR A 233 -2.40 20.34 -13.31
N ILE A 234 -3.28 19.34 -13.23
CA ILE A 234 -2.93 17.95 -13.55
C ILE A 234 -2.51 17.85 -15.02
N PHE A 235 -3.26 18.46 -15.94
CA PHE A 235 -2.92 18.50 -17.36
C PHE A 235 -1.56 19.17 -17.60
N ALA A 236 -1.29 20.32 -16.99
CA ALA A 236 -0.02 21.03 -17.12
C ALA A 236 1.18 20.15 -16.70
N TRP A 237 1.04 19.48 -15.56
CA TRP A 237 2.07 18.57 -15.06
C TRP A 237 2.21 17.30 -15.92
N GLU A 238 1.10 16.72 -16.38
CA GLU A 238 1.10 15.57 -17.28
C GLU A 238 1.73 15.90 -18.63
N GLN A 239 1.56 17.10 -19.18
CA GLN A 239 2.13 17.46 -20.48
C GLN A 239 3.57 17.98 -20.40
N GLY A 240 3.93 18.66 -19.30
CA GLY A 240 5.20 19.40 -19.20
C GLY A 240 6.24 18.84 -18.22
N CYS A 241 5.85 17.97 -17.30
CA CYS A 241 6.72 17.54 -16.21
C CYS A 241 6.83 16.01 -16.04
N LYS A 242 5.72 15.34 -15.68
CA LYS A 242 5.64 13.90 -15.36
C LYS A 242 6.66 13.40 -14.31
N LYS A 243 7.20 14.27 -13.47
CA LYS A 243 8.16 13.95 -12.41
C LYS A 243 7.56 14.24 -11.04
N ASP A 244 7.92 13.44 -10.04
CA ASP A 244 7.48 13.65 -8.65
C ASP A 244 8.16 14.88 -8.00
N ALA A 245 9.36 15.21 -8.45
CA ALA A 245 10.11 16.39 -8.02
C ALA A 245 10.18 17.41 -9.17
N PHE A 246 9.69 18.62 -8.90
CA PHE A 246 9.69 19.76 -9.82
C PHE A 246 9.62 21.08 -9.04
N SER A 247 9.80 22.22 -9.73
CA SER A 247 9.67 23.54 -9.12
C SER A 247 8.21 24.01 -9.12
N LEU A 248 7.69 24.41 -7.95
CA LEU A 248 6.33 24.95 -7.84
C LEU A 248 6.15 26.24 -8.66
N ALA A 249 7.18 27.07 -8.77
CA ALA A 249 7.14 28.30 -9.57
C ALA A 249 6.95 28.00 -11.07
N GLU A 250 7.69 27.03 -11.62
CA GLU A 250 7.55 26.60 -13.01
C GLU A 250 6.17 25.99 -13.27
N GLY A 251 5.69 25.19 -12.33
CA GLY A 251 4.35 24.61 -12.38
C GLY A 251 3.26 25.67 -12.37
N LEU A 252 3.31 26.62 -11.42
CA LEU A 252 2.36 27.71 -11.30
C LEU A 252 2.37 28.57 -12.58
N ARG A 253 3.56 28.95 -13.06
CA ARG A 253 3.75 29.73 -14.29
C ARG A 253 3.15 29.04 -15.51
N THR A 254 3.23 27.71 -15.56
CA THR A 254 2.66 26.91 -16.66
C THR A 254 1.14 26.87 -16.62
N VAL A 255 0.56 26.71 -15.42
CA VAL A 255 -0.90 26.74 -15.27
C VAL A 255 -1.46 28.10 -15.66
N LEU A 256 -0.83 29.19 -15.19
CA LEU A 256 -1.23 30.55 -15.57
C LEU A 256 -1.09 30.81 -17.07
N GLY A 257 -0.02 30.30 -17.69
CA GLY A 257 0.16 30.34 -19.14
C GLY A 257 -0.95 29.61 -19.92
N LEU A 258 -1.47 28.50 -19.39
CA LEU A 258 -2.62 27.81 -19.99
C LEU A 258 -3.93 28.58 -19.81
N ILE A 259 -4.14 29.24 -18.67
CA ILE A 259 -5.30 30.11 -18.42
C ILE A 259 -5.32 31.27 -19.42
N GLN A 260 -4.17 31.89 -19.70
CA GLN A 260 -4.06 32.92 -20.74
C GLN A 260 -4.47 32.42 -22.13
N GLN A 261 -4.30 31.12 -22.38
CA GLN A 261 -4.63 30.46 -23.63
C GLN A 261 -5.98 29.73 -23.57
N HIS A 262 -6.91 30.16 -22.69
CA HIS A 262 -8.20 29.49 -22.47
C HIS A 262 -9.02 29.34 -23.76
N GLN A 263 -8.96 30.31 -24.68
CA GLN A 263 -9.62 30.24 -25.99
C GLN A 263 -9.11 29.08 -26.87
N HIS A 264 -7.97 28.49 -26.53
CA HIS A 264 -7.39 27.35 -27.23
C HIS A 264 -7.45 26.05 -26.42
N LEU A 265 -7.96 26.05 -25.18
CA LEU A 265 -8.03 24.84 -24.35
C LEU A 265 -9.14 23.89 -24.82
N CYS A 266 -8.76 22.67 -25.19
CA CYS A 266 -9.66 21.52 -25.30
C CYS A 266 -8.98 20.31 -24.65
N VAL A 267 -9.39 19.97 -23.44
CA VAL A 267 -8.73 19.01 -22.55
C VAL A 267 -9.73 17.93 -22.13
N PHE A 268 -9.33 16.67 -22.27
CA PHE A 268 -10.09 15.52 -21.78
C PHE A 268 -9.17 14.33 -21.53
N TRP A 269 -9.70 13.33 -20.83
CA TRP A 269 -9.02 12.06 -20.54
C TRP A 269 -9.91 10.88 -20.91
N THR A 270 -9.30 9.78 -21.33
CA THR A 270 -10.01 8.53 -21.66
C THR A 270 -9.89 7.45 -20.57
N VAL A 271 -9.64 7.88 -19.32
CA VAL A 271 -9.40 6.99 -18.18
C VAL A 271 -10.65 6.18 -17.82
N ASN A 272 -11.83 6.83 -17.78
CA ASN A 272 -13.08 6.17 -17.38
C ASN A 272 -14.05 5.95 -18.56
N TYR A 273 -13.96 6.73 -19.62
CA TYR A 273 -14.76 6.60 -20.84
C TYR A 273 -13.87 6.78 -22.08
N GLY A 274 -14.36 6.45 -23.27
CA GLY A 274 -13.60 6.64 -24.50
C GLY A 274 -14.47 6.53 -25.74
N PHE A 275 -13.84 6.40 -26.90
CA PHE A 275 -14.50 6.37 -28.21
C PHE A 275 -14.93 4.96 -28.63
N GLU A 276 -14.64 3.94 -27.82
CA GLU A 276 -14.94 2.54 -28.12
C GLU A 276 -16.45 2.23 -28.25
N ASP A 277 -17.28 2.94 -27.50
CA ASP A 277 -18.74 2.84 -27.60
C ASP A 277 -19.28 3.91 -28.56
N PRO A 278 -20.07 3.56 -29.59
CA PRO A 278 -20.51 4.53 -30.59
C PRO A 278 -21.30 5.71 -30.03
N ALA A 279 -22.18 5.47 -29.04
CA ALA A 279 -23.02 6.51 -28.46
C ALA A 279 -22.19 7.48 -27.59
N VAL A 280 -21.31 6.92 -26.76
CA VAL A 280 -20.40 7.71 -25.91
C VAL A 280 -19.36 8.45 -26.78
N GLY A 281 -18.80 7.78 -27.79
CA GLY A 281 -17.82 8.34 -28.72
C GLY A 281 -18.39 9.50 -29.54
N GLN A 282 -19.59 9.36 -30.09
CA GLN A 282 -20.26 10.45 -30.81
C GLN A 282 -20.60 11.63 -29.88
N PHE A 283 -20.99 11.36 -28.63
CA PHE A 283 -21.21 12.41 -27.64
C PHE A 283 -19.92 13.14 -27.28
N LEU A 284 -18.81 12.43 -27.06
CA LEU A 284 -17.50 13.04 -26.80
C LEU A 284 -17.05 13.92 -27.97
N GLN A 285 -17.21 13.47 -29.22
CA GLN A 285 -16.90 14.29 -30.38
C GLN A 285 -17.71 15.59 -30.42
N ARG A 286 -18.99 15.56 -30.02
CA ARG A 286 -19.81 16.78 -29.90
C ARG A 286 -19.30 17.70 -28.79
N GLN A 287 -18.95 17.15 -27.63
CA GLN A 287 -18.40 17.92 -26.51
C GLN A 287 -17.09 18.62 -26.90
N LEU A 288 -16.17 17.92 -27.57
CA LEU A 288 -14.87 18.48 -27.98
C LEU A 288 -14.96 19.57 -29.06
N LYS A 289 -16.11 19.70 -29.74
CA LYS A 289 -16.41 20.74 -30.72
C LYS A 289 -17.08 21.99 -30.11
N ARG A 290 -17.38 21.99 -28.82
CA ARG A 290 -18.00 23.13 -28.13
C ARG A 290 -17.04 24.33 -28.06
N PRO A 291 -17.57 25.55 -27.84
CA PRO A 291 -16.75 26.74 -27.63
C PRO A 291 -15.74 26.53 -26.50
N ARG A 292 -14.49 26.92 -26.74
CA ARG A 292 -13.38 26.76 -25.79
C ARG A 292 -13.40 27.86 -24.72
N PRO A 293 -12.87 27.59 -23.50
CA PRO A 293 -12.23 26.36 -23.07
C PRO A 293 -13.21 25.18 -22.91
N VAL A 294 -12.79 23.98 -23.33
CA VAL A 294 -13.47 22.72 -23.02
C VAL A 294 -12.56 21.92 -22.11
N ILE A 295 -13.01 21.56 -20.92
CA ILE A 295 -12.26 20.75 -19.94
C ILE A 295 -13.21 19.68 -19.40
N LEU A 296 -13.19 18.50 -19.98
CA LEU A 296 -14.13 17.43 -19.61
C LEU A 296 -13.72 16.77 -18.29
N ASP A 297 -14.68 16.57 -17.38
CA ASP A 297 -14.45 15.81 -16.14
C ASP A 297 -14.01 14.39 -16.50
N PRO A 298 -12.83 13.92 -16.07
CA PRO A 298 -12.38 12.55 -16.32
C PRO A 298 -13.34 11.48 -15.77
N ALA A 299 -14.24 11.82 -14.84
CA ALA A 299 -15.23 10.91 -14.26
C ALA A 299 -16.61 10.93 -14.97
N ASP A 300 -16.97 12.04 -15.62
CA ASP A 300 -18.28 12.27 -16.23
C ASP A 300 -18.13 12.97 -17.60
N PRO A 301 -18.41 12.29 -18.73
CA PRO A 301 -18.22 12.86 -20.06
C PRO A 301 -19.19 14.02 -20.37
N THR A 302 -20.28 14.15 -19.61
CA THR A 302 -21.29 15.21 -19.80
C THR A 302 -20.88 16.53 -19.16
N TRP A 303 -19.97 16.50 -18.19
CA TRP A 303 -19.60 17.68 -17.42
C TRP A 303 -18.38 18.38 -18.01
N ASP A 304 -18.64 19.48 -18.70
CA ASP A 304 -17.59 20.39 -19.20
C ASP A 304 -17.32 21.49 -18.16
N LEU A 305 -16.12 21.44 -17.57
CA LEU A 305 -15.59 22.40 -16.60
C LEU A 305 -14.82 23.57 -17.25
N GLY A 306 -14.70 23.59 -18.57
CA GLY A 306 -14.28 24.77 -19.33
C GLY A 306 -15.46 25.64 -19.77
N ASN A 307 -16.52 25.00 -20.28
CA ASN A 307 -17.83 25.58 -20.64
C ASN A 307 -17.80 26.90 -21.43
N GLY A 308 -16.77 27.09 -22.27
CA GLY A 308 -16.67 28.26 -23.13
C GLY A 308 -16.72 29.59 -22.37
N ALA A 309 -17.54 30.52 -22.87
CA ALA A 309 -17.72 31.85 -22.30
C ALA A 309 -18.74 31.90 -21.13
N ALA A 310 -19.24 30.75 -20.65
CA ALA A 310 -20.16 30.73 -19.51
C ALA A 310 -19.48 31.14 -18.19
N TRP A 311 -18.15 31.06 -18.15
CA TRP A 311 -17.33 31.55 -17.04
C TRP A 311 -16.30 32.57 -17.55
N HIS A 312 -15.96 33.53 -16.69
CA HIS A 312 -15.03 34.61 -16.99
C HIS A 312 -13.56 34.15 -16.91
N TRP A 313 -13.15 33.30 -17.86
CA TRP A 313 -11.77 32.86 -18.04
C TRP A 313 -10.84 34.00 -18.49
N ASP A 314 -11.39 35.02 -19.14
CA ASP A 314 -10.74 36.26 -19.54
C ASP A 314 -10.24 37.06 -18.33
N LEU A 315 -11.03 37.18 -17.27
CA LEU A 315 -10.59 37.82 -16.02
C LEU A 315 -9.42 37.08 -15.37
N LEU A 316 -9.49 35.74 -15.31
CA LEU A 316 -8.38 34.93 -14.83
C LEU A 316 -7.14 35.07 -15.74
N ALA A 317 -7.34 35.20 -17.05
CA ALA A 317 -6.25 35.39 -18.01
C ALA A 317 -5.59 36.76 -17.86
N GLN A 318 -6.36 37.81 -17.57
CA GLN A 318 -5.87 39.16 -17.31
C GLN A 318 -5.00 39.18 -16.05
N GLU A 319 -5.49 38.59 -14.96
CA GLU A 319 -4.72 38.51 -13.70
C GLU A 319 -3.50 37.58 -13.83
N ALA A 320 -3.63 36.47 -14.59
CA ALA A 320 -2.49 35.63 -14.92
C ALA A 320 -1.42 36.40 -15.72
N ALA A 321 -1.82 37.36 -16.58
CA ALA A 321 -0.89 38.15 -17.38
C ALA A 321 -0.13 39.21 -16.57
N SER A 322 -0.81 39.86 -15.62
CA SER A 322 -0.24 40.92 -14.79
C SER A 322 0.69 40.40 -13.69
N CYS A 323 0.56 39.13 -13.28
CA CYS A 323 1.24 38.63 -12.08
C CYS A 323 2.69 38.18 -12.29
N TYR A 324 3.21 38.11 -13.51
CA TYR A 324 4.53 37.52 -13.80
C TYR A 324 5.74 38.33 -13.32
N ASP A 325 5.56 39.62 -13.05
CA ASP A 325 6.63 40.50 -12.56
C ASP A 325 6.84 40.38 -11.04
N HIS A 326 6.10 39.50 -10.37
CA HIS A 326 6.20 39.30 -8.93
C HIS A 326 7.29 38.30 -8.52
N PRO A 327 7.90 38.46 -7.32
CA PRO A 327 8.94 37.57 -6.78
C PRO A 327 8.68 36.06 -6.90
N CYS A 328 7.42 35.61 -6.85
CA CYS A 328 7.07 34.19 -7.00
C CYS A 328 7.40 33.59 -8.38
N PHE A 329 7.64 34.44 -9.38
CA PHE A 329 8.05 34.06 -10.73
C PHE A 329 9.47 34.51 -11.08
N LEU A 330 10.26 34.99 -10.11
CA LEU A 330 11.65 35.42 -10.33
C LEU A 330 12.64 34.52 -9.57
N ARG A 331 13.79 34.22 -10.18
CA ARG A 331 14.90 33.47 -9.58
C ARG A 331 16.16 34.32 -9.50
N GLY A 332 16.95 34.10 -8.45
CA GLY A 332 18.28 34.71 -8.31
C GLY A 332 18.25 36.24 -8.40
N MET A 333 18.94 36.80 -9.40
CA MET A 333 19.08 38.24 -9.64
C MET A 333 17.87 38.89 -10.35
N GLY A 334 16.75 38.18 -10.48
CA GLY A 334 15.54 38.68 -11.16
C GLY A 334 15.20 37.96 -12.46
N ASP A 335 15.74 36.76 -12.70
CA ASP A 335 15.46 35.99 -13.92
C ASP A 335 14.03 35.41 -13.90
N PRO A 336 13.22 35.60 -14.95
CA PRO A 336 11.87 35.06 -15.01
C PRO A 336 11.87 33.53 -15.11
N VAL A 337 11.10 32.89 -14.23
CA VAL A 337 10.87 31.45 -14.22
C VAL A 337 10.16 31.05 -15.50
N GLN A 338 10.71 30.05 -16.19
CA GLN A 338 10.17 29.56 -17.45
C GLN A 338 9.02 28.57 -17.23
N SER A 339 8.00 28.64 -18.09
CA SER A 339 6.95 27.63 -18.18
C SER A 339 7.51 26.32 -18.76
N TRP A 340 6.93 25.19 -18.36
CA TRP A 340 7.21 23.90 -18.98
C TRP A 340 6.83 23.88 -20.46
N LYS A 341 7.56 23.07 -21.22
CA LYS A 341 7.32 22.86 -22.66
C LYS A 341 6.79 21.45 -22.88
N GLY A 342 5.81 21.28 -23.77
CA GLY A 342 5.18 19.99 -24.03
C GLY A 342 4.24 19.98 -25.25
N PRO A 343 3.70 18.80 -25.63
CA PRO A 343 2.75 18.63 -26.73
C PRO A 343 1.49 19.51 -26.65
N GLY A 344 0.96 19.76 -25.45
CA GLY A 344 -0.22 20.59 -25.21
C GLY A 344 0.04 21.84 -24.36
N LEU A 345 1.24 22.41 -24.43
CA LEU A 345 1.62 23.61 -23.66
C LEU A 345 2.02 24.76 -24.61
N PRO A 346 1.97 26.03 -24.17
CA PRO A 346 2.35 27.19 -24.99
C PRO A 346 3.75 27.03 -25.61
N ARG A 347 3.90 27.38 -26.90
CA ARG A 347 5.17 27.29 -27.65
C ARG A 347 5.53 28.63 -28.30
N ALA A 348 6.82 28.96 -28.31
CA ALA A 348 7.32 30.13 -29.03
C ALA A 348 7.06 29.97 -30.54
N GLY A 349 6.40 30.95 -31.16
CA GLY A 349 6.12 30.99 -32.60
C GLY A 349 4.80 30.35 -33.05
N CYS A 350 3.96 29.83 -32.14
CA CYS A 350 2.63 29.28 -32.47
C CYS A 350 1.54 30.10 -31.77
N SER A 351 0.49 30.51 -32.49
CA SER A 351 -0.64 31.28 -31.93
C SER A 351 -1.69 30.42 -31.19
N GLY A 352 -1.54 29.09 -31.15
CA GLY A 352 -2.47 28.19 -30.46
C GLY A 352 -1.82 26.92 -29.88
N LEU A 353 -2.56 26.19 -29.05
CA LEU A 353 -2.07 25.02 -28.28
C LEU A 353 -2.12 23.66 -29.01
N GLY A 354 -2.74 23.60 -30.20
CA GLY A 354 -2.91 22.33 -30.94
C GLY A 354 -3.88 21.33 -30.29
N HIS A 355 -4.79 21.79 -29.42
CA HIS A 355 -5.73 20.93 -28.71
C HIS A 355 -6.98 20.54 -29.53
N PRO A 356 -7.59 19.37 -29.26
CA PRO A 356 -7.12 18.34 -28.34
C PRO A 356 -5.99 17.48 -28.93
N ILE A 357 -5.02 17.09 -28.10
CA ILE A 357 -3.80 16.36 -28.52
C ILE A 357 -4.04 14.89 -28.91
N GLN A 358 -5.24 14.34 -28.64
CA GLN A 358 -5.56 12.91 -28.81
C GLN A 358 -6.42 12.57 -30.06
N LEU A 359 -6.56 13.47 -31.05
CA LEU A 359 -7.34 13.16 -32.26
C LEU A 359 -6.61 12.10 -33.15
N ASP A 360 -7.36 11.10 -33.56
CA ASP A 360 -6.96 9.95 -34.39
C ASP A 360 -6.34 10.38 -35.74
N PRO A 361 -5.19 9.81 -36.19
CA PRO A 361 -4.59 10.10 -37.50
C PRO A 361 -5.49 9.81 -38.72
N ASN A 362 -6.56 9.03 -38.57
CA ASN A 362 -7.41 8.58 -39.68
C ASN A 362 -8.51 9.56 -40.13
N GLN A 363 -8.52 10.80 -39.64
CA GLN A 363 -9.39 11.86 -40.17
C GLN A 363 -8.56 13.05 -40.67
N LYS A 364 -7.89 12.85 -41.82
CA LYS A 364 -7.45 13.97 -42.67
C LYS A 364 -8.49 14.20 -43.76
N THR A 365 -9.11 15.37 -43.76
CA THR A 365 -9.65 16.00 -44.98
C THR A 365 -8.76 17.18 -45.38
N PRO A 366 -8.52 17.41 -46.68
CA PRO A 366 -7.46 18.28 -47.14
C PRO A 366 -8.00 19.67 -47.50
N GLU A 367 -7.89 20.65 -46.61
CA GLU A 367 -8.04 22.04 -47.03
C GLU A 367 -7.02 22.95 -46.34
N ASN A 368 -6.46 23.85 -47.15
CA ASN A 368 -5.59 24.98 -46.83
C ASN A 368 -4.08 24.71 -46.67
N SER A 369 -3.50 24.17 -47.73
CA SER A 369 -2.20 24.67 -48.22
C SER A 369 -2.42 25.98 -48.97
N LYS A 370 -1.90 27.11 -48.49
CA LYS A 370 -1.49 28.26 -49.32
C LYS A 370 -0.78 29.34 -48.47
N SER A 371 0.39 29.75 -48.98
CA SER A 371 1.03 31.07 -48.79
C SER A 371 1.74 31.28 -47.41
N LEU A 372 2.95 31.81 -47.26
CA LEU A 372 3.87 32.56 -48.12
C LEU A 372 5.32 32.48 -47.60
N ASN A 373 6.27 32.60 -48.53
CA ASN A 373 7.70 32.81 -48.35
C ASN A 373 8.04 34.14 -47.63
N ALA A 374 9.14 34.19 -46.87
CA ALA A 374 10.10 35.33 -46.86
C ALA A 374 11.39 35.02 -46.08
N VAL A 375 12.48 34.78 -46.82
CA VAL A 375 13.81 35.45 -46.80
C VAL A 375 14.43 35.92 -45.45
N TYR A 376 15.66 35.43 -45.19
CA TYR A 376 16.65 35.90 -44.19
C TYR A 376 17.25 37.29 -44.52
N PRO A 377 17.90 38.00 -43.56
CA PRO A 377 19.38 38.00 -43.55
C PRO A 377 20.07 38.08 -42.17
N ARG A 378 21.37 37.73 -42.20
CA ARG A 378 22.41 37.77 -41.14
C ARG A 378 22.93 39.19 -40.83
N ALA A 379 23.41 39.38 -39.59
CA ALA A 379 24.66 40.06 -39.14
C ALA A 379 24.54 40.25 -37.60
N GLY A 380 25.52 40.17 -36.70
CA GLY A 380 26.97 40.14 -36.76
C GLY A 380 27.53 41.12 -35.71
N SER A 381 27.97 40.66 -34.53
CA SER A 381 28.84 41.43 -33.62
C SER A 381 29.36 40.60 -32.42
N LYS A 382 30.70 40.43 -32.37
CA LYS A 382 31.56 40.19 -31.17
C LYS A 382 31.84 41.56 -30.48
N PRO A 383 32.63 41.75 -29.39
CA PRO A 383 33.33 40.90 -28.37
C PRO A 383 33.02 41.44 -26.91
N PRO A 384 33.82 41.39 -25.80
CA PRO A 384 35.13 40.78 -25.50
C PRO A 384 35.27 40.03 -24.14
N SER A 385 36.49 39.52 -23.97
CA SER A 385 37.11 38.77 -22.86
C SER A 385 37.49 39.58 -21.62
N CYS A 386 37.38 38.93 -20.43
CA CYS A 386 38.22 38.92 -19.19
C CYS A 386 38.75 40.24 -18.59
N PRO A 387 38.82 40.42 -17.23
CA PRO A 387 39.64 39.56 -16.35
C PRO A 387 39.09 39.29 -14.93
N ALA A 388 39.72 38.33 -14.24
CA ALA A 388 39.51 38.03 -12.82
C ALA A 388 40.17 39.07 -11.88
N PRO A 389 39.69 39.16 -10.64
CA PRO A 389 40.60 39.09 -9.48
C PRO A 389 40.14 38.06 -8.43
N GLY A 390 41.12 37.39 -7.81
CA GLY A 390 40.93 36.40 -6.74
C GLY A 390 40.81 37.02 -5.33
N PRO A 391 41.28 36.33 -4.28
CA PRO A 391 40.43 35.57 -3.36
C PRO A 391 40.44 36.11 -1.91
N THR A 392 39.42 35.83 -1.11
CA THR A 392 39.53 35.90 0.37
C THR A 392 38.44 35.10 1.09
N GLY A 393 38.87 34.27 2.06
CA GLY A 393 38.06 33.91 3.23
C GLY A 393 37.38 32.54 3.22
N ALA A 394 38.16 31.48 3.43
CA ALA A 394 37.68 30.11 3.62
C ALA A 394 36.90 29.91 4.94
N ALA A 395 35.80 29.16 4.86
CA ALA A 395 35.40 28.22 5.91
C ALA A 395 35.33 26.83 5.25
N SER A 396 36.15 25.94 5.80
CA SER A 396 36.61 24.67 5.22
C SER A 396 35.50 23.67 4.94
N ILE A 397 35.33 23.28 3.68
CA ILE A 397 34.81 21.96 3.30
C ILE A 397 35.94 21.30 2.49
N VAL A 398 36.47 20.22 3.04
CA VAL A 398 37.49 19.38 2.41
C VAL A 398 37.00 18.95 1.02
N PRO A 399 37.78 19.14 -0.07
CA PRO A 399 37.41 18.62 -1.38
C PRO A 399 37.59 17.09 -1.34
N SER A 400 36.48 16.35 -1.44
CA SER A 400 36.52 14.91 -1.58
C SER A 400 37.17 14.53 -2.92
N VAL A 401 38.26 13.78 -2.83
CA VAL A 401 38.97 13.14 -3.94
C VAL A 401 38.01 12.23 -4.74
N PRO A 402 38.06 12.20 -6.09
CA PRO A 402 37.23 11.30 -6.88
C PRO A 402 37.68 9.85 -6.67
N GLY A 403 36.86 9.00 -6.05
CA GLY A 403 37.11 7.55 -5.97
C GLY A 403 36.64 6.82 -4.71
N MET A 404 36.22 7.50 -3.65
CA MET A 404 35.62 6.83 -2.48
C MET A 404 34.09 6.81 -2.58
N ALA A 405 33.51 5.61 -2.66
CA ALA A 405 32.08 5.41 -2.45
C ALA A 405 31.70 5.92 -1.05
N LEU A 406 30.72 6.83 -0.97
CA LEU A 406 30.21 7.33 0.31
C LEU A 406 29.69 6.14 1.14
N ASP A 407 30.14 6.05 2.38
CA ASP A 407 29.75 4.95 3.28
C ASP A 407 28.29 5.10 3.71
N LEU A 408 27.47 4.09 3.40
CA LEU A 408 26.05 4.02 3.78
C LEU A 408 25.85 4.13 5.29
N SER A 409 26.83 3.72 6.09
CA SER A 409 26.76 3.73 7.56
C SER A 409 26.54 5.13 8.14
N GLN A 410 27.02 6.17 7.46
CA GLN A 410 27.00 7.56 7.96
C GLN A 410 25.78 8.37 7.49
N ILE A 411 24.98 7.82 6.58
CA ILE A 411 23.88 8.56 5.97
C ILE A 411 22.65 8.53 6.90
N PRO A 412 22.11 9.68 7.32
CA PRO A 412 20.93 9.69 8.17
C PRO A 412 19.70 9.10 7.47
N THR A 413 18.81 8.47 8.25
CA THR A 413 17.52 7.91 7.80
C THR A 413 16.73 8.82 6.85
N LYS A 414 16.70 10.14 7.10
CA LYS A 414 15.95 11.12 6.30
C LYS A 414 16.59 11.48 4.96
N GLU A 415 17.88 11.21 4.81
CA GLU A 415 18.66 11.59 3.63
C GLU A 415 18.78 10.44 2.62
N LEU A 416 18.37 9.22 2.97
CA LEU A 416 18.43 8.06 2.07
C LEU A 416 17.72 8.30 0.73
N ASP A 417 16.53 8.91 0.74
CA ASP A 417 15.80 9.24 -0.51
C ASP A 417 16.63 10.21 -1.38
N ARG A 418 17.28 11.22 -0.77
CA ARG A 418 18.15 12.18 -1.45
C ARG A 418 19.43 11.52 -1.97
N PHE A 419 20.08 10.71 -1.14
CA PHE A 419 21.27 9.94 -1.52
C PHE A 419 21.04 9.09 -2.76
N ILE A 420 19.89 8.40 -2.84
CA ILE A 420 19.54 7.61 -4.03
C ILE A 420 19.41 8.49 -5.27
N GLN A 421 18.76 9.65 -5.18
CA GLN A 421 18.66 10.56 -6.32
C GLN A 421 20.03 11.09 -6.76
N ASP A 422 20.82 11.53 -5.79
CA ASP A 422 22.03 12.29 -6.04
C ASP A 422 23.22 11.40 -6.45
N HIS A 423 23.26 10.14 -5.97
CA HIS A 423 24.42 9.25 -6.15
C HIS A 423 24.11 7.90 -6.83
N LEU A 424 22.94 7.31 -6.62
CA LEU A 424 22.68 5.94 -7.11
C LEU A 424 22.00 5.88 -8.47
N LYS A 425 21.14 6.86 -8.78
CA LYS A 425 20.39 6.86 -10.04
C LYS A 425 21.29 7.08 -11.26
N PRO A 426 21.07 6.30 -12.35
CA PRO A 426 21.81 6.44 -13.58
C PRO A 426 21.55 7.80 -14.25
N SER A 427 22.57 8.31 -14.95
CA SER A 427 22.45 9.55 -15.71
C SER A 427 21.46 9.38 -16.87
N PRO A 428 20.41 10.22 -16.99
CA PRO A 428 19.47 10.14 -18.11
C PRO A 428 20.14 10.29 -19.47
N GLN A 429 21.22 11.09 -19.55
CA GLN A 429 21.98 11.30 -20.77
C GLN A 429 22.73 10.02 -21.19
N PHE A 430 23.39 9.36 -20.24
CA PHE A 430 24.11 8.11 -20.51
C PHE A 430 23.14 6.98 -20.88
N GLN A 431 21.99 6.89 -20.19
CA GLN A 431 20.93 5.93 -20.53
C GLN A 431 20.44 6.09 -21.97
N GLU A 432 20.29 7.33 -22.44
CA GLU A 432 19.88 7.59 -23.82
C GLU A 432 20.98 7.24 -24.84
N GLN A 433 22.26 7.45 -24.50
CA GLN A 433 23.39 6.97 -25.32
C GLN A 433 23.39 5.44 -25.45
N VAL A 434 23.19 4.73 -24.34
CA VAL A 434 23.13 3.26 -24.32
C VAL A 434 21.94 2.75 -25.15
N LYS A 435 20.75 3.37 -25.05
CA LYS A 435 19.60 2.99 -25.89
C LYS A 435 19.91 3.10 -27.38
N LYS A 436 20.49 4.22 -27.80
CA LYS A 436 20.90 4.43 -29.20
C LYS A 436 21.91 3.40 -29.65
N ALA A 437 22.92 3.11 -28.83
CA ALA A 437 23.91 2.07 -29.11
C ALA A 437 23.28 0.68 -29.24
N ILE A 438 22.32 0.33 -28.37
CA ILE A 438 21.57 -0.93 -28.48
C ILE A 438 20.80 -0.97 -29.79
N ASP A 439 20.07 0.07 -30.16
CA ASP A 439 19.28 0.06 -31.41
C ASP A 439 20.17 -0.08 -32.66
N ILE A 440 21.37 0.51 -32.60
CA ILE A 440 22.46 0.39 -33.58
C ILE A 440 22.98 -1.05 -33.67
N ILE A 441 23.31 -1.68 -32.53
CA ILE A 441 23.72 -3.10 -32.43
C ILE A 441 22.63 -4.01 -33.02
N LEU A 442 21.37 -3.78 -32.63
CA LEU A 442 20.24 -4.60 -33.09
C LEU A 442 19.94 -4.43 -34.58
N ARG A 443 20.32 -3.30 -35.18
CA ARG A 443 20.24 -3.11 -36.64
C ARG A 443 21.31 -3.94 -37.34
N CYS A 444 22.56 -3.87 -36.89
CA CYS A 444 23.67 -4.68 -37.41
C CYS A 444 23.33 -6.17 -37.42
N LEU A 445 22.88 -6.70 -36.28
CA LEU A 445 22.55 -8.13 -36.15
C LEU A 445 21.37 -8.56 -37.03
N ARG A 446 20.41 -7.68 -37.30
CA ARG A 446 19.28 -7.98 -38.19
C ARG A 446 19.68 -8.02 -39.66
N GLU A 447 20.50 -7.06 -40.08
CA GLU A 447 20.92 -6.90 -41.47
C GLU A 447 22.00 -7.92 -41.87
N ASN A 448 23.01 -8.13 -41.02
CA ASN A 448 24.26 -8.77 -41.42
C ASN A 448 24.44 -10.22 -40.93
N CYS A 449 23.73 -10.67 -39.89
CA CYS A 449 23.83 -12.07 -39.44
C CYS A 449 23.01 -13.02 -40.33
N VAL A 450 23.56 -14.22 -40.55
CA VAL A 450 22.96 -15.37 -41.24
C VAL A 450 21.76 -15.88 -40.44
N HIS A 451 21.92 -16.03 -39.13
CA HIS A 451 20.85 -16.45 -38.25
C HIS A 451 19.89 -15.29 -37.94
N LYS A 452 18.73 -15.31 -38.58
CA LYS A 452 17.70 -14.28 -38.40
C LYS A 452 17.03 -14.39 -37.03
N ALA A 453 16.95 -13.24 -36.36
CA ALA A 453 16.22 -13.09 -35.11
C ALA A 453 14.71 -13.00 -35.35
N SER A 454 13.90 -13.79 -34.62
CA SER A 454 12.44 -13.61 -34.55
C SER A 454 12.10 -12.30 -33.84
N ARG A 455 12.76 -12.06 -32.70
CA ARG A 455 12.56 -10.89 -31.84
C ARG A 455 13.75 -10.69 -30.92
N VAL A 456 13.75 -9.55 -30.23
CA VAL A 456 14.81 -9.17 -29.29
C VAL A 456 14.20 -8.70 -27.99
N SER A 457 14.81 -9.09 -26.86
CA SER A 457 14.45 -8.58 -25.54
C SER A 457 15.64 -7.96 -24.83
N LYS A 458 15.37 -6.90 -24.06
CA LYS A 458 16.36 -6.22 -23.23
C LYS A 458 16.22 -6.77 -21.80
N GLY A 459 17.21 -7.49 -21.31
CA GLY A 459 17.35 -8.01 -19.95
C GLY A 459 18.40 -7.26 -19.15
N GLY A 460 19.01 -7.92 -18.16
CA GLY A 460 19.95 -7.28 -17.24
C GLY A 460 19.29 -6.24 -16.33
N SER A 461 20.08 -5.61 -15.47
CA SER A 461 19.61 -4.52 -14.60
C SER A 461 19.01 -3.37 -15.40
N PHE A 462 19.56 -3.08 -16.57
CA PHE A 462 19.03 -2.07 -17.49
C PHE A 462 17.61 -2.40 -17.97
N GLY A 463 17.39 -3.62 -18.49
CA GLY A 463 16.08 -4.06 -18.96
C GLY A 463 15.03 -4.09 -17.84
N ARG A 464 15.46 -4.46 -16.64
CA ARG A 464 14.67 -4.49 -15.40
C ARG A 464 14.43 -3.10 -14.78
N GLY A 465 15.17 -2.07 -15.22
CA GLY A 465 15.10 -0.72 -14.66
C GLY A 465 15.62 -0.61 -13.22
N THR A 466 16.64 -1.40 -12.89
CA THR A 466 17.29 -1.49 -11.58
C THR A 466 18.80 -1.21 -11.67
N ASP A 467 19.24 -0.52 -12.73
CA ASP A 467 20.63 -0.17 -12.98
C ASP A 467 21.13 0.98 -12.09
N LEU A 468 22.40 0.89 -11.69
CA LEU A 468 23.09 1.86 -10.86
C LEU A 468 23.98 2.77 -11.72
N ARG A 469 24.22 4.00 -11.26
CA ARG A 469 25.03 5.00 -11.95
C ARG A 469 26.39 4.49 -12.46
N ASP A 470 27.12 3.78 -11.60
CA ASP A 470 28.51 3.34 -11.87
C ASP A 470 28.63 1.82 -12.00
N GLY A 471 27.67 1.19 -12.68
CA GLY A 471 27.75 -0.22 -13.06
C GLY A 471 26.41 -0.68 -13.59
N CYS A 472 26.24 -0.53 -14.89
CA CYS A 472 25.04 -0.94 -15.59
C CYS A 472 25.36 -2.24 -16.35
N ASP A 473 24.58 -3.29 -16.11
CA ASP A 473 24.57 -4.50 -16.92
C ASP A 473 23.34 -4.53 -17.83
N VAL A 474 23.57 -4.80 -19.11
CA VAL A 474 22.55 -4.99 -20.14
C VAL A 474 22.67 -6.42 -20.66
N GLU A 475 21.58 -7.17 -20.63
CA GLU A 475 21.50 -8.42 -21.39
C GLU A 475 20.70 -8.14 -22.67
N LEU A 476 21.24 -8.48 -23.83
CA LEU A 476 20.52 -8.44 -25.10
C LEU A 476 20.21 -9.86 -25.52
N ILE A 477 18.94 -10.24 -25.40
CA ILE A 477 18.47 -11.59 -25.73
C ILE A 477 18.00 -11.58 -27.17
N ILE A 478 18.70 -12.34 -28.02
CA ILE A 478 18.40 -12.48 -29.44
C ILE A 478 17.70 -13.82 -29.64
N PHE A 479 16.39 -13.78 -29.89
CA PHE A 479 15.62 -14.99 -30.14
C PHE A 479 15.79 -15.41 -31.59
N LEU A 480 16.35 -16.59 -31.85
CA LEU A 480 16.71 -17.04 -33.19
C LEU A 480 15.72 -18.06 -33.75
N ASN A 481 15.34 -17.90 -35.02
CA ASN A 481 14.42 -18.80 -35.72
C ASN A 481 14.97 -20.22 -35.88
N CYS A 482 16.29 -20.38 -35.79
CA CYS A 482 16.96 -21.66 -35.96
C CYS A 482 16.90 -22.56 -34.71
N PHE A 483 16.41 -22.04 -33.58
CA PHE A 483 16.13 -22.82 -32.39
C PHE A 483 14.64 -23.17 -32.35
N THR A 484 14.33 -24.46 -32.27
CA THR A 484 12.96 -25.00 -32.22
C THR A 484 12.62 -25.66 -30.88
N ASP A 485 13.65 -26.03 -30.10
CA ASP A 485 13.57 -26.55 -28.75
C ASP A 485 14.68 -25.93 -27.85
N TYR A 486 14.56 -26.13 -26.54
CA TYR A 486 15.58 -25.77 -25.56
C TYR A 486 16.95 -26.42 -25.85
N LYS A 487 16.95 -27.69 -26.27
CA LYS A 487 18.19 -28.45 -26.53
C LYS A 487 19.00 -27.96 -27.72
N ASP A 488 18.37 -27.22 -28.64
CA ASP A 488 19.01 -26.74 -29.87
C ASP A 488 20.06 -25.65 -29.61
N GLN A 489 20.00 -25.00 -28.44
CA GLN A 489 20.86 -23.87 -28.09
C GLN A 489 22.31 -24.27 -27.89
N GLY A 490 22.58 -25.43 -27.27
CA GLY A 490 23.94 -25.83 -26.89
C GLY A 490 24.87 -26.05 -28.10
N PRO A 491 24.54 -26.98 -29.03
CA PRO A 491 25.44 -27.37 -30.11
C PRO A 491 25.85 -26.25 -31.07
N ARG A 492 25.01 -25.21 -31.21
CA ARG A 492 25.19 -24.13 -32.20
C ARG A 492 25.61 -22.80 -31.56
N ARG A 493 25.74 -22.75 -30.23
CA ARG A 493 25.95 -21.47 -29.51
C ARG A 493 27.27 -20.80 -29.89
N ALA A 494 28.36 -21.56 -29.91
CA ALA A 494 29.70 -21.03 -30.17
C ALA A 494 29.80 -20.43 -31.58
N GLU A 495 29.37 -21.18 -32.59
CA GLU A 495 29.32 -20.73 -33.99
C GLU A 495 28.54 -19.41 -34.15
N ILE A 496 27.35 -19.33 -33.54
CA ILE A 496 26.49 -18.14 -33.62
C ILE A 496 27.14 -16.93 -32.92
N LEU A 497 27.75 -17.14 -31.75
CA LEU A 497 28.40 -16.06 -31.00
C LEU A 497 29.64 -15.53 -31.72
N ASP A 498 30.43 -16.41 -32.33
CA ASP A 498 31.60 -16.04 -33.14
C ASP A 498 31.19 -15.22 -34.37
N GLU A 499 30.11 -15.62 -35.05
CA GLU A 499 29.55 -14.86 -36.16
C GLU A 499 29.06 -13.48 -35.71
N MET A 500 28.27 -13.41 -34.64
CA MET A 500 27.76 -12.15 -34.08
C MET A 500 28.90 -11.21 -33.68
N ARG A 501 29.98 -11.76 -33.12
CA ARG A 501 31.20 -11.01 -32.79
C ARG A 501 31.85 -10.42 -34.03
N ALA A 502 32.10 -11.23 -35.05
CA ALA A 502 32.73 -10.78 -36.29
C ALA A 502 31.92 -9.64 -36.96
N GLN A 503 30.59 -9.76 -36.98
CA GLN A 503 29.71 -8.71 -37.53
C GLN A 503 29.75 -7.42 -36.69
N LEU A 504 29.78 -7.52 -35.36
CA LEU A 504 29.87 -6.36 -34.48
C LEU A 504 31.22 -5.65 -34.59
N GLU A 505 32.32 -6.40 -34.64
CA GLU A 505 33.67 -5.85 -34.79
C GLU A 505 33.85 -5.13 -36.14
N SER A 506 33.34 -5.69 -37.23
CA SER A 506 33.40 -5.08 -38.56
C SER A 506 32.55 -3.81 -38.68
N TRP A 507 31.33 -3.83 -38.11
CA TRP A 507 30.35 -2.75 -38.31
C TRP A 507 30.51 -1.57 -37.35
N TRP A 508 31.16 -1.75 -36.19
CA TRP A 508 31.29 -0.69 -35.18
C TRP A 508 32.28 0.42 -35.55
N GLN A 509 33.13 0.24 -36.58
CA GLN A 509 34.25 1.16 -36.83
C GLN A 509 33.88 2.61 -37.21
N ASP A 510 32.62 2.93 -37.53
CA ASP A 510 32.26 4.29 -38.06
C ASP A 510 30.91 4.91 -37.60
N GLN A 511 30.21 4.38 -36.59
CA GLN A 511 28.78 4.72 -36.38
C GLN A 511 28.45 5.56 -35.12
N VAL A 512 29.30 5.60 -34.07
CA VAL A 512 28.99 6.33 -32.82
C VAL A 512 30.22 7.05 -32.23
N PRO A 513 30.40 8.37 -32.45
CA PRO A 513 31.57 9.10 -31.94
C PRO A 513 31.64 9.20 -30.40
N SER A 514 30.52 9.03 -29.70
CA SER A 514 30.41 9.26 -28.25
C SER A 514 30.60 8.03 -27.36
N LEU A 515 30.74 6.83 -27.95
CA LEU A 515 30.90 5.56 -27.24
C LEU A 515 31.97 4.70 -27.90
N SER A 516 32.90 4.15 -27.13
CA SER A 516 33.81 3.09 -27.59
C SER A 516 33.30 1.72 -27.20
N LEU A 517 33.50 0.74 -28.08
CA LEU A 517 33.20 -0.68 -27.86
C LEU A 517 34.51 -1.39 -27.48
N GLN A 518 34.51 -2.10 -26.35
CA GLN A 518 35.66 -2.87 -25.87
C GLN A 518 35.22 -4.30 -25.59
N PHE A 519 36.01 -5.29 -26.01
CA PHE A 519 35.74 -6.70 -25.69
C PHE A 519 36.66 -7.13 -24.54
N PRO A 520 36.11 -7.35 -23.32
CA PRO A 520 36.87 -7.94 -22.24
C PRO A 520 37.16 -9.43 -22.49
N GLU A 521 37.95 -10.04 -21.61
CA GLU A 521 38.17 -11.48 -21.62
C GLU A 521 36.82 -12.23 -21.49
N GLN A 522 36.58 -13.16 -22.43
CA GLN A 522 35.31 -13.86 -22.53
C GLN A 522 35.26 -15.00 -21.52
N ASN A 523 34.64 -14.73 -20.36
CA ASN A 523 34.59 -15.68 -19.24
C ASN A 523 33.27 -16.46 -19.18
N VAL A 524 32.32 -16.17 -20.06
CA VAL A 524 30.99 -16.81 -20.10
C VAL A 524 30.79 -17.44 -21.48
N PRO A 525 30.91 -18.78 -21.60
CA PRO A 525 30.76 -19.48 -22.90
C PRO A 525 29.38 -19.30 -23.54
N GLU A 526 28.39 -18.88 -22.76
CA GLU A 526 26.99 -18.77 -23.18
C GLU A 526 26.62 -17.40 -23.75
N ALA A 527 27.51 -16.41 -23.67
CA ALA A 527 27.21 -15.04 -24.04
C ALA A 527 28.43 -14.33 -24.62
N LEU A 528 28.21 -13.47 -25.61
CA LEU A 528 29.23 -12.54 -26.08
C LEU A 528 29.22 -11.29 -25.19
N GLN A 529 30.31 -11.05 -24.47
CA GLN A 529 30.45 -9.94 -23.54
C GLN A 529 31.23 -8.79 -24.15
N PHE A 530 30.74 -7.56 -24.03
CA PHE A 530 31.43 -6.35 -24.46
C PHE A 530 31.02 -5.14 -23.62
N GLN A 531 31.85 -4.11 -23.60
CA GLN A 531 31.64 -2.88 -22.84
C GLN A 531 31.39 -1.71 -23.77
N LEU A 532 30.40 -0.89 -23.42
CA LEU A 532 30.14 0.41 -24.03
C LEU A 532 30.65 1.49 -23.07
N VAL A 533 31.71 2.19 -23.45
CA VAL A 533 32.36 3.21 -22.61
C VAL A 533 32.09 4.60 -23.18
N SER A 534 31.53 5.50 -22.38
CA SER A 534 31.30 6.89 -22.77
C SER A 534 32.61 7.66 -22.77
N THR A 535 32.96 8.23 -23.93
CA THR A 535 34.16 9.07 -24.08
C THR A 535 34.04 10.41 -23.33
N ALA A 536 32.82 10.83 -22.99
CA ALA A 536 32.54 12.11 -22.33
C ALA A 536 32.21 12.00 -20.82
N LEU A 537 31.67 10.87 -20.35
CA LEU A 537 31.00 10.80 -19.04
C LEU A 537 31.67 9.88 -17.99
N LYS A 538 32.89 9.38 -18.22
CA LYS A 538 33.57 8.40 -17.32
C LYS A 538 32.65 7.24 -16.87
N SER A 539 31.64 6.91 -17.66
CA SER A 539 30.60 5.92 -17.37
C SER A 539 30.70 4.79 -18.40
N TRP A 540 30.49 3.56 -17.96
CA TRP A 540 30.51 2.38 -18.83
C TRP A 540 29.30 1.48 -18.58
N THR A 541 29.04 0.58 -19.52
CA THR A 541 27.98 -0.42 -19.43
C THR A 541 28.49 -1.75 -19.95
N ASP A 542 28.35 -2.80 -19.14
CA ASP A 542 28.65 -4.16 -19.53
C ASP A 542 27.43 -4.72 -20.29
N VAL A 543 27.64 -5.17 -21.52
CA VAL A 543 26.60 -5.77 -22.37
C VAL A 543 26.93 -7.24 -22.56
N SER A 544 25.95 -8.10 -22.30
CA SER A 544 26.00 -9.52 -22.60
C SER A 544 24.97 -9.83 -23.68
N LEU A 545 25.41 -10.38 -24.80
CA LEU A 545 24.56 -10.77 -25.90
C LEU A 545 24.31 -12.29 -25.87
N LEU A 546 23.04 -12.69 -25.80
CA LEU A 546 22.63 -14.08 -25.58
C LEU A 546 21.67 -14.56 -26.67
N PRO A 547 22.08 -15.51 -27.53
CA PRO A 547 21.18 -16.28 -28.38
C PRO A 547 20.25 -17.17 -27.54
N ALA A 548 18.95 -17.16 -27.79
CA ALA A 548 17.98 -17.94 -27.03
C ALA A 548 16.85 -18.52 -27.89
N PHE A 549 16.29 -19.65 -27.46
CA PHE A 549 15.06 -20.21 -28.01
C PHE A 549 13.84 -19.40 -27.57
N ASP A 550 12.93 -19.10 -28.50
CA ASP A 550 11.68 -18.40 -28.19
C ASP A 550 10.59 -19.35 -27.67
N ALA A 551 10.82 -19.90 -26.48
CA ALA A 551 9.88 -20.83 -25.88
C ALA A 551 8.53 -20.20 -25.50
N VAL A 552 8.52 -18.88 -25.33
CA VAL A 552 7.44 -18.12 -24.71
C VAL A 552 6.58 -17.42 -25.77
N GLY A 553 7.18 -17.05 -26.91
CA GLY A 553 6.52 -16.31 -27.98
C GLY A 553 6.15 -14.87 -27.58
N GLN A 554 5.27 -14.26 -28.36
CA GLN A 554 4.74 -12.92 -28.08
C GLN A 554 3.57 -13.00 -27.08
N LEU A 555 3.78 -12.54 -25.85
CA LEU A 555 2.74 -12.48 -24.82
C LEU A 555 2.23 -11.07 -24.62
N SER A 556 0.91 -10.94 -24.52
CA SER A 556 0.26 -9.74 -23.99
C SER A 556 0.59 -9.55 -22.51
N SER A 557 0.74 -8.29 -22.10
CA SER A 557 1.01 -7.94 -20.70
C SER A 557 -0.06 -8.54 -19.77
N GLY A 558 0.37 -9.33 -18.78
CA GLY A 558 -0.49 -9.91 -17.75
C GLY A 558 -1.02 -11.32 -18.04
N THR A 559 -0.68 -11.93 -19.17
CA THR A 559 -1.07 -13.31 -19.51
C THR A 559 -0.03 -14.32 -19.04
N LYS A 560 -0.45 -15.45 -18.45
CA LYS A 560 0.47 -16.54 -18.06
C LYS A 560 0.99 -17.28 -19.30
N PRO A 561 2.26 -17.72 -19.31
CA PRO A 561 2.76 -18.64 -20.33
C PRO A 561 1.95 -19.93 -20.38
N ASN A 562 1.90 -20.56 -21.55
CA ASN A 562 1.29 -21.89 -21.69
C ASN A 562 2.03 -22.88 -20.77
N PRO A 563 1.33 -23.66 -19.91
CA PRO A 563 1.96 -24.65 -19.03
C PRO A 563 2.91 -25.62 -19.74
N GLN A 564 2.65 -25.92 -21.03
CA GLN A 564 3.52 -26.77 -21.83
C GLN A 564 4.95 -26.25 -21.93
N VAL A 565 5.16 -24.93 -21.93
CA VAL A 565 6.48 -24.29 -21.98
C VAL A 565 7.36 -24.83 -20.87
N TYR A 566 6.83 -24.83 -19.64
CA TYR A 566 7.58 -25.30 -18.49
C TYR A 566 7.65 -26.82 -18.41
N SER A 567 6.60 -27.55 -18.83
CA SER A 567 6.69 -29.02 -18.87
C SER A 567 7.82 -29.49 -19.81
N ARG A 568 7.98 -28.85 -20.98
CA ARG A 568 9.06 -29.15 -21.93
C ARG A 568 10.42 -28.80 -21.35
N LEU A 569 10.53 -27.64 -20.68
CA LEU A 569 11.73 -27.24 -19.96
C LEU A 569 12.14 -28.31 -18.93
N LEU A 570 11.20 -28.83 -18.13
CA LEU A 570 11.50 -29.85 -17.13
C LEU A 570 11.89 -31.19 -17.77
N THR A 571 11.28 -31.57 -18.88
CA THR A 571 11.64 -32.81 -19.62
C THR A 571 12.91 -32.69 -20.44
N SER A 572 13.44 -31.48 -20.67
CA SER A 572 14.67 -31.30 -21.44
C SER A 572 15.89 -31.87 -20.70
N GLY A 573 15.81 -31.99 -19.37
CA GLY A 573 16.94 -32.40 -18.52
C GLY A 573 17.96 -31.28 -18.32
N CYS A 574 17.57 -30.02 -18.53
CA CYS A 574 18.47 -28.89 -18.41
C CYS A 574 19.01 -28.71 -16.99
N GLN A 575 20.21 -28.14 -16.90
CA GLN A 575 20.80 -27.68 -15.65
C GLN A 575 20.02 -26.49 -15.08
N GLU A 576 20.29 -26.18 -13.81
CA GLU A 576 19.60 -25.12 -13.10
C GLU A 576 19.79 -23.75 -13.76
N GLY A 577 18.70 -23.16 -14.28
CA GLY A 577 18.72 -21.85 -14.94
C GLY A 577 19.49 -21.81 -16.28
N GLU A 578 19.79 -22.95 -16.89
CA GLU A 578 20.50 -23.06 -18.17
C GLU A 578 19.80 -22.26 -19.29
N HIS A 579 18.47 -22.29 -19.31
CA HIS A 579 17.65 -21.62 -20.32
C HIS A 579 17.01 -20.31 -19.84
N LYS A 580 17.51 -19.71 -18.75
CA LYS A 580 16.95 -18.48 -18.16
C LYS A 580 16.76 -17.35 -19.18
N ALA A 581 17.62 -17.25 -20.20
CA ALA A 581 17.55 -16.25 -21.26
C ALA A 581 16.20 -16.30 -22.02
N CYS A 582 15.62 -17.49 -22.19
CA CYS A 582 14.32 -17.67 -22.86
C CYS A 582 13.18 -16.93 -22.14
N PHE A 583 13.34 -16.70 -20.83
CA PHE A 583 12.33 -16.08 -19.97
C PHE A 583 12.66 -14.63 -19.58
N ALA A 584 13.63 -14.00 -20.25
CA ALA A 584 14.10 -12.66 -19.88
C ALA A 584 13.01 -11.59 -19.95
N GLU A 585 12.07 -11.68 -20.90
CA GLU A 585 10.95 -10.75 -21.00
C GLU A 585 9.99 -10.86 -19.81
N LEU A 586 9.68 -12.08 -19.36
CA LEU A 586 8.85 -12.31 -18.18
C LEU A 586 9.52 -11.74 -16.91
N ARG A 587 10.84 -11.94 -16.74
CA ARG A 587 11.62 -11.33 -15.65
C ARG A 587 11.58 -9.80 -15.72
N ARG A 588 11.77 -9.24 -16.91
CA ARG A 588 11.69 -7.79 -17.16
C ARG A 588 10.32 -7.25 -16.79
N ASN A 589 9.24 -7.89 -17.24
CA ASN A 589 7.88 -7.46 -16.98
C ASN A 589 7.55 -7.54 -15.48
N PHE A 590 7.95 -8.62 -14.80
CA PHE A 590 7.77 -8.78 -13.36
C PHE A 590 8.39 -7.64 -12.54
N MET A 591 9.56 -7.13 -12.96
CA MET A 591 10.21 -5.98 -12.32
C MET A 591 9.60 -4.63 -12.77
N ASN A 592 9.28 -4.47 -14.04
CA ASN A 592 8.95 -3.16 -14.60
C ASN A 592 7.58 -2.63 -14.21
N ILE A 593 6.64 -3.50 -13.85
CA ILE A 593 5.32 -3.11 -13.32
C ILE A 593 5.37 -2.55 -11.90
N ARG A 594 6.54 -2.58 -11.23
CA ARG A 594 6.68 -2.19 -9.82
C ARG A 594 6.83 -0.68 -9.63
N PRO A 595 6.37 -0.11 -8.48
CA PRO A 595 6.45 1.32 -8.22
C PRO A 595 7.88 1.85 -8.26
N VAL A 596 8.04 3.11 -8.70
CA VAL A 596 9.36 3.77 -8.80
C VAL A 596 10.08 3.81 -7.44
N LYS A 597 9.34 4.02 -6.34
CA LYS A 597 9.94 4.04 -5.01
C LYS A 597 10.47 2.67 -4.58
N LEU A 598 9.84 1.57 -5.00
CA LEU A 598 10.39 0.23 -4.79
C LEU A 598 11.68 0.02 -5.59
N LYS A 599 11.72 0.48 -6.84
CA LYS A 599 12.95 0.44 -7.64
C LYS A 599 14.08 1.23 -6.98
N ASN A 600 13.80 2.40 -6.40
CA ASN A 600 14.79 3.15 -5.61
C ASN A 600 15.31 2.35 -4.41
N LEU A 601 14.46 1.57 -3.72
CA LEU A 601 14.89 0.70 -2.63
C LEU A 601 15.80 -0.42 -3.13
N ILE A 602 15.49 -1.00 -4.29
CA ILE A 602 16.35 -1.98 -4.96
C ILE A 602 17.72 -1.36 -5.28
N LEU A 603 17.79 -0.13 -5.77
CA LEU A 603 19.08 0.55 -6.00
C LEU A 603 19.90 0.67 -4.71
N LEU A 604 19.26 1.06 -3.60
CA LEU A 604 19.92 1.16 -2.31
C LEU A 604 20.48 -0.20 -1.83
N VAL A 605 19.67 -1.26 -1.93
CA VAL A 605 20.08 -2.62 -1.58
C VAL A 605 21.23 -3.11 -2.47
N LYS A 606 21.17 -2.85 -3.78
CA LYS A 606 22.23 -3.22 -4.72
C LYS A 606 23.53 -2.46 -4.46
N HIS A 607 23.43 -1.18 -4.08
CA HIS A 607 24.59 -0.38 -3.72
C HIS A 607 25.29 -0.96 -2.48
N TRP A 608 24.54 -1.27 -1.43
CA TRP A 608 25.05 -1.98 -0.25
C TRP A 608 25.70 -3.31 -0.63
N TYR A 609 25.03 -4.14 -1.43
CA TYR A 609 25.56 -5.42 -1.90
C TYR A 609 26.92 -5.24 -2.62
N ARG A 610 27.07 -4.20 -3.45
CA ARG A 610 28.34 -3.91 -4.14
C ARG A 610 29.46 -3.52 -3.18
N GLN A 611 29.16 -2.76 -2.13
CA GLN A 611 30.14 -2.40 -1.11
C GLN A 611 30.65 -3.66 -0.40
N VAL A 612 29.75 -4.57 0.00
CA VAL A 612 30.12 -5.86 0.61
C VAL A 612 30.91 -6.74 -0.36
N ALA A 613 30.47 -6.85 -1.61
CA ALA A 613 31.15 -7.64 -2.62
C ALA A 613 32.57 -7.12 -2.94
N ALA A 614 32.78 -5.80 -2.92
CA ALA A 614 34.09 -5.20 -3.10
C ALA A 614 35.05 -5.54 -1.94
N GLN A 615 34.56 -5.55 -0.70
CA GLN A 615 35.35 -5.96 0.48
C GLN A 615 35.70 -7.45 0.45
N ASN A 616 34.81 -8.30 -0.09
CA ASN A 616 35.04 -9.75 -0.21
C ASN A 616 36.21 -10.09 -1.14
N LYS A 617 36.38 -9.34 -2.24
CA LYS A 617 37.49 -9.53 -3.20
C LYS A 617 38.88 -9.29 -2.60
N GLY A 618 38.97 -8.63 -1.44
CA GLY A 618 40.23 -8.30 -0.77
C GLY A 618 40.70 -9.28 0.32
N LYS A 619 39.90 -10.30 0.68
CA LYS A 619 40.22 -11.24 1.78
C LYS A 619 40.81 -12.57 1.26
N ARG A 620 41.85 -13.09 1.91
CA ARG A 620 42.38 -14.46 1.74
C ARG A 620 41.96 -15.32 2.95
N PRO A 621 41.58 -16.60 2.79
CA PRO A 621 41.58 -17.46 1.59
C PRO A 621 40.47 -17.14 0.58
N ALA A 622 40.40 -17.88 -0.54
CA ALA A 622 39.53 -17.59 -1.69
C ALA A 622 38.08 -17.29 -1.26
N PRO A 623 37.53 -16.11 -1.62
CA PRO A 623 36.22 -15.68 -1.15
C PRO A 623 35.10 -16.58 -1.66
N ALA A 624 34.20 -16.99 -0.78
CA ALA A 624 33.00 -17.73 -1.17
C ALA A 624 32.15 -16.88 -2.15
N SER A 625 31.61 -17.52 -3.19
CA SER A 625 30.81 -16.82 -4.20
C SER A 625 29.50 -16.32 -3.60
N LEU A 626 29.33 -15.00 -3.58
CA LEU A 626 28.09 -14.35 -3.15
C LEU A 626 26.95 -14.66 -4.14
N PRO A 627 25.68 -14.66 -3.69
CA PRO A 627 24.54 -14.80 -4.58
C PRO A 627 24.48 -13.65 -5.60
N PRO A 628 23.92 -13.86 -6.81
CA PRO A 628 23.73 -12.79 -7.77
C PRO A 628 22.95 -11.61 -7.18
N ALA A 629 23.28 -10.37 -7.58
CA ALA A 629 22.55 -9.17 -7.12
C ALA A 629 21.03 -9.27 -7.39
N TYR A 630 20.64 -10.00 -8.43
CA TYR A 630 19.24 -10.30 -8.76
C TYR A 630 18.47 -11.00 -7.61
N ALA A 631 19.14 -11.84 -6.81
CA ALA A 631 18.54 -12.45 -5.63
C ALA A 631 18.08 -11.40 -4.61
N LEU A 632 18.87 -10.34 -4.42
CA LEU A 632 18.51 -9.23 -3.53
C LEU A 632 17.43 -8.33 -4.14
N GLU A 633 17.37 -8.20 -5.47
CA GLU A 633 16.24 -7.53 -6.15
C GLU A 633 14.93 -8.25 -5.85
N LEU A 634 14.91 -9.58 -5.99
CA LEU A 634 13.74 -10.42 -5.68
C LEU A 634 13.39 -10.39 -4.20
N LEU A 635 14.38 -10.47 -3.31
CA LEU A 635 14.16 -10.40 -1.87
C LEU A 635 13.58 -9.03 -1.44
N THR A 636 13.98 -7.95 -2.11
CA THR A 636 13.43 -6.60 -1.90
C THR A 636 11.98 -6.51 -2.34
N ILE A 637 11.63 -7.10 -3.49
CA ILE A 637 10.24 -7.20 -3.94
C ILE A 637 9.43 -8.00 -2.92
N PHE A 638 9.94 -9.15 -2.49
CA PHE A 638 9.28 -9.99 -1.49
C PHE A 638 9.03 -9.21 -0.19
N ALA A 639 10.03 -8.51 0.34
CA ALA A 639 9.91 -7.68 1.53
C ALA A 639 8.80 -6.62 1.38
N TRP A 640 8.77 -5.92 0.24
CA TRP A 640 7.75 -4.92 -0.02
C TRP A 640 6.35 -5.53 -0.20
N GLU A 641 6.24 -6.66 -0.91
CA GLU A 641 4.97 -7.35 -1.11
C GLU A 641 4.42 -7.93 0.19
N GLN A 642 5.23 -8.42 1.11
CA GLN A 642 4.70 -8.99 2.35
C GLN A 642 4.49 -7.94 3.45
N GLY A 643 5.31 -6.88 3.45
CA GLY A 643 5.37 -5.91 4.54
C GLY A 643 4.67 -4.58 4.30
N CYS A 644 4.60 -4.12 3.05
CA CYS A 644 4.20 -2.76 2.73
C CYS A 644 3.03 -2.68 1.73
N ARG A 645 3.24 -3.14 0.49
CA ARG A 645 2.33 -3.01 -0.67
C ARG A 645 1.83 -1.58 -0.95
N GLN A 646 2.54 -0.55 -0.48
CA GLN A 646 2.20 0.85 -0.71
C GLN A 646 3.21 1.48 -1.66
N ASP A 647 2.74 2.40 -2.50
CA ASP A 647 3.61 3.14 -3.43
C ASP A 647 4.53 4.15 -2.71
N CYS A 648 4.11 4.57 -1.51
CA CYS A 648 4.87 5.46 -0.64
C CYS A 648 5.21 4.75 0.67
N PHE A 649 6.50 4.71 1.02
CA PHE A 649 6.98 4.12 2.26
C PHE A 649 8.31 4.75 2.71
N ASN A 650 8.74 4.45 3.94
CA ASN A 650 10.02 4.89 4.49
C ASN A 650 11.18 3.99 3.99
N MET A 651 12.21 4.59 3.40
CA MET A 651 13.32 3.85 2.78
C MET A 651 14.14 3.06 3.80
N ALA A 652 14.42 3.63 4.97
CA ALA A 652 15.17 2.94 6.03
C ALA A 652 14.40 1.72 6.55
N GLN A 653 13.09 1.83 6.72
CA GLN A 653 12.26 0.71 7.13
C GLN A 653 12.30 -0.43 6.09
N GLY A 654 12.14 -0.10 4.81
CA GLY A 654 12.23 -1.09 3.73
C GLY A 654 13.62 -1.73 3.67
N PHE A 655 14.68 -0.93 3.77
CA PHE A 655 16.05 -1.41 3.71
C PHE A 655 16.38 -2.33 4.90
N ARG A 656 15.99 -1.94 6.12
CA ARG A 656 16.15 -2.76 7.33
C ARG A 656 15.43 -4.09 7.21
N THR A 657 14.24 -4.11 6.60
CA THR A 657 13.48 -5.34 6.37
C THR A 657 14.27 -6.31 5.50
N VAL A 658 14.85 -5.82 4.40
CA VAL A 658 15.65 -6.65 3.49
C VAL A 658 16.89 -7.21 4.20
N LEU A 659 17.60 -6.38 4.96
CA LEU A 659 18.76 -6.82 5.76
C LEU A 659 18.39 -7.86 6.81
N GLY A 660 17.25 -7.71 7.48
CA GLY A 660 16.73 -8.72 8.42
C GLY A 660 16.44 -10.06 7.73
N LEU A 661 15.90 -10.04 6.51
CA LEU A 661 15.70 -11.25 5.71
C LEU A 661 17.03 -11.89 5.28
N VAL A 662 18.05 -11.10 4.95
CA VAL A 662 19.42 -11.59 4.66
C VAL A 662 20.00 -12.29 5.90
N GLN A 663 19.83 -11.73 7.09
CA GLN A 663 20.27 -12.39 8.33
C GLN A 663 19.57 -13.73 8.57
N GLN A 664 18.31 -13.85 8.12
CA GLN A 664 17.50 -15.06 8.20
C GLN A 664 17.64 -15.97 6.96
N HIS A 665 18.74 -15.88 6.20
CA HIS A 665 18.92 -16.63 4.95
C HIS A 665 18.72 -18.16 5.09
N GLN A 666 19.08 -18.75 6.23
CA GLN A 666 18.87 -20.18 6.53
C GLN A 666 17.39 -20.58 6.60
N GLN A 667 16.49 -19.61 6.63
CA GLN A 667 15.04 -19.80 6.69
C GLN A 667 14.32 -19.30 5.42
N LEU A 668 15.04 -18.67 4.48
CA LEU A 668 14.44 -18.06 3.29
C LEU A 668 13.87 -19.12 2.33
N CYS A 669 12.56 -19.01 2.08
CA CYS A 669 11.83 -19.78 1.10
C CYS A 669 10.88 -18.86 0.34
N VAL A 670 11.33 -18.38 -0.82
CA VAL A 670 10.67 -17.35 -1.60
C VAL A 670 10.50 -17.82 -3.04
N TYR A 671 9.25 -17.82 -3.52
CA TYR A 671 8.94 -17.98 -4.93
C TYR A 671 7.59 -17.35 -5.27
N TRP A 672 7.32 -17.18 -6.56
CA TRP A 672 6.08 -16.61 -7.07
C TRP A 672 5.38 -17.59 -8.00
N THR A 673 4.06 -17.56 -8.03
CA THR A 673 3.24 -18.38 -8.94
C THR A 673 2.60 -17.55 -10.07
N VAL A 674 3.28 -16.45 -10.44
CA VAL A 674 2.80 -15.50 -11.45
C VAL A 674 2.86 -16.13 -12.85
N ASN A 675 3.98 -16.77 -13.21
CA ASN A 675 4.16 -17.36 -14.54
C ASN A 675 3.97 -18.89 -14.56
N TYR A 676 4.34 -19.58 -13.49
CA TYR A 676 4.10 -21.03 -13.30
C TYR A 676 3.24 -21.25 -12.05
N SER A 677 2.51 -22.37 -11.95
CA SER A 677 1.64 -22.67 -10.82
C SER A 677 1.74 -24.12 -10.38
N THR A 678 1.22 -24.42 -9.19
CA THR A 678 1.07 -25.79 -8.67
C THR A 678 -0.15 -26.51 -9.27
N GLU A 679 -0.83 -25.97 -10.28
CA GLU A 679 -1.98 -26.61 -10.94
C GLU A 679 -1.53 -27.77 -11.82
N ASP A 680 -0.44 -27.59 -12.57
CA ASP A 680 0.19 -28.66 -13.35
C ASP A 680 0.89 -29.68 -12.44
N PRO A 681 0.59 -30.99 -12.53
CA PRO A 681 1.23 -32.02 -11.72
C PRO A 681 2.75 -32.07 -11.85
N ALA A 682 3.31 -31.90 -13.06
CA ALA A 682 4.75 -31.96 -13.26
C ALA A 682 5.45 -30.77 -12.58
N MET A 683 4.91 -29.56 -12.78
CA MET A 683 5.38 -28.36 -12.08
C MET A 683 5.26 -28.47 -10.56
N ARG A 684 4.14 -28.99 -10.05
CA ARG A 684 3.94 -29.21 -8.61
C ARG A 684 5.02 -30.13 -8.04
N MET A 685 5.31 -31.25 -8.70
CA MET A 685 6.35 -32.19 -8.28
C MET A 685 7.74 -31.56 -8.31
N HIS A 686 8.05 -30.78 -9.35
CA HIS A 686 9.31 -30.02 -9.44
C HIS A 686 9.46 -29.02 -8.30
N LEU A 687 8.44 -28.19 -8.03
CA LEU A 687 8.46 -27.22 -6.93
C LEU A 687 8.59 -27.92 -5.57
N LEU A 688 7.90 -29.04 -5.35
CA LEU A 688 8.09 -29.86 -4.14
C LEU A 688 9.53 -30.40 -4.03
N GLY A 689 10.18 -30.72 -5.14
CA GLY A 689 11.59 -31.07 -5.20
C GLY A 689 12.50 -29.90 -4.81
N GLN A 690 12.26 -28.70 -5.35
CA GLN A 690 13.00 -27.47 -5.01
C GLN A 690 12.88 -27.13 -3.52
N LEU A 691 11.70 -27.31 -2.93
CA LEU A 691 11.45 -27.04 -1.50
C LEU A 691 12.24 -27.95 -0.55
N ARG A 692 12.80 -29.06 -1.03
CA ARG A 692 13.68 -29.96 -0.26
C ARG A 692 15.14 -29.53 -0.28
N LYS A 693 15.52 -28.62 -1.19
CA LYS A 693 16.90 -28.12 -1.25
C LYS A 693 17.23 -27.29 0.00
N PRO A 694 18.53 -27.21 0.38
CA PRO A 694 18.98 -26.33 1.44
C PRO A 694 18.55 -24.88 1.21
N ARG A 695 18.34 -24.15 2.30
CA ARG A 695 18.05 -22.72 2.26
C ARG A 695 19.36 -21.93 2.06
N PRO A 696 19.31 -20.72 1.45
CA PRO A 696 18.13 -20.00 0.98
C PRO A 696 17.59 -20.53 -0.36
N LEU A 697 16.26 -20.60 -0.45
CA LEU A 697 15.56 -20.87 -1.71
C LEU A 697 14.88 -19.59 -2.17
N VAL A 698 15.39 -19.00 -3.24
CA VAL A 698 14.78 -17.85 -3.92
C VAL A 698 14.62 -18.22 -5.38
N LEU A 699 13.44 -18.71 -5.77
CA LEU A 699 13.19 -19.11 -7.16
C LEU A 699 12.87 -17.89 -8.02
N ASP A 700 13.43 -17.87 -9.22
CA ASP A 700 13.11 -16.85 -10.21
C ASP A 700 11.62 -16.90 -10.57
N PRO A 701 10.88 -15.77 -10.55
CA PRO A 701 9.47 -15.73 -10.93
C PRO A 701 9.19 -16.12 -12.38
N ALA A 702 10.20 -16.15 -13.26
CA ALA A 702 10.03 -16.49 -14.67
C ALA A 702 10.53 -17.90 -15.04
N ASP A 703 11.57 -18.39 -14.39
CA ASP A 703 12.14 -19.72 -14.56
C ASP A 703 12.06 -20.54 -13.26
N PRO A 704 11.17 -21.54 -13.15
CA PRO A 704 11.00 -22.36 -11.95
C PRO A 704 12.18 -23.30 -11.68
N THR A 705 13.11 -23.45 -12.62
CA THR A 705 14.32 -24.25 -12.40
C THR A 705 15.36 -23.48 -11.62
N TRP A 706 15.41 -22.15 -11.75
CA TRP A 706 16.51 -21.32 -11.30
C TRP A 706 16.35 -20.82 -9.86
N ASN A 707 17.13 -21.39 -8.92
CA ASN A 707 17.28 -20.84 -7.58
C ASN A 707 18.37 -19.77 -7.58
N VAL A 708 17.95 -18.51 -7.69
CA VAL A 708 18.88 -17.36 -7.65
C VAL A 708 19.48 -17.15 -6.26
N GLY A 709 18.97 -17.83 -5.24
CA GLY A 709 19.50 -17.80 -3.88
C GLY A 709 20.82 -18.55 -3.70
N HIS A 710 21.28 -19.32 -4.68
CA HIS A 710 22.53 -20.08 -4.55
C HIS A 710 23.75 -19.17 -4.36
N GLY A 711 24.61 -19.51 -3.39
CA GLY A 711 25.78 -18.73 -2.98
C GLY A 711 25.93 -18.65 -1.46
N SER A 712 27.03 -18.07 -0.99
CA SER A 712 27.29 -17.82 0.44
C SER A 712 26.60 -16.53 0.89
N TRP A 713 25.72 -16.64 1.90
CA TRP A 713 24.98 -15.52 2.48
C TRP A 713 25.55 -15.09 3.84
N GLU A 714 26.51 -15.84 4.39
CA GLU A 714 27.09 -15.61 5.71
C GLU A 714 27.72 -14.23 5.81
N LEU A 715 28.52 -13.83 4.81
CA LEU A 715 29.12 -12.50 4.77
C LEU A 715 28.06 -11.39 4.69
N LEU A 716 27.04 -11.58 3.84
CA LEU A 716 25.94 -10.62 3.71
C LEU A 716 25.18 -10.46 5.02
N ALA A 717 24.95 -11.56 5.75
CA ALA A 717 24.29 -11.56 7.05
C ALA A 717 25.12 -10.86 8.13
N GLN A 718 26.43 -11.08 8.16
CA GLN A 718 27.36 -10.40 9.07
C GLN A 718 27.38 -8.89 8.84
N GLU A 719 27.56 -8.46 7.60
CA GLU A 719 27.57 -7.04 7.24
C GLU A 719 26.20 -6.37 7.44
N ALA A 720 25.10 -7.10 7.20
CA ALA A 720 23.76 -6.64 7.50
C ALA A 720 23.57 -6.39 9.01
N ALA A 721 24.11 -7.26 9.87
CA ALA A 721 24.07 -7.11 11.33
C ALA A 721 24.88 -5.90 11.81
N ALA A 722 26.09 -5.72 11.26
CA ALA A 722 26.94 -4.57 11.57
C ALA A 722 26.29 -3.23 11.16
N LEU A 723 25.69 -3.19 9.96
CA LEU A 723 25.01 -1.99 9.46
C LEU A 723 23.73 -1.66 10.25
N GLY A 724 23.06 -2.67 10.81
CA GLY A 724 21.83 -2.53 11.58
C GLY A 724 21.91 -1.58 12.80
N MET A 725 23.13 -1.26 13.25
CA MET A 725 23.43 -0.38 14.40
C MET A 725 23.86 1.04 14.00
N GLN A 726 23.83 1.38 12.71
CA GLN A 726 24.40 2.62 12.17
C GLN A 726 23.36 3.74 11.97
N ALA A 727 23.82 4.94 11.64
CA ALA A 727 23.00 6.16 11.52
C ALA A 727 21.85 6.04 10.50
N CYS A 728 22.02 5.20 9.48
CA CYS A 728 20.99 4.91 8.48
C CYS A 728 19.74 4.21 9.04
N PHE A 729 19.78 3.71 10.27
CA PHE A 729 18.64 3.11 10.97
C PHE A 729 18.31 3.77 12.32
N LEU A 730 18.91 4.91 12.64
CA LEU A 730 18.59 5.68 13.84
C LEU A 730 17.70 6.87 13.48
N SER A 731 16.65 7.06 14.27
CA SER A 731 15.78 8.23 14.25
C SER A 731 16.42 9.39 15.02
N ARG A 732 15.86 10.61 14.91
CA ARG A 732 16.40 11.83 15.53
C ARG A 732 16.49 11.75 17.06
N ASP A 733 15.64 10.94 17.67
CA ASP A 733 15.56 10.65 19.10
C ASP A 733 16.45 9.46 19.51
N GLY A 734 17.29 8.94 18.60
CA GLY A 734 18.14 7.77 18.84
C GLY A 734 17.39 6.43 18.79
N THR A 735 16.09 6.41 18.46
CA THR A 735 15.33 5.16 18.37
C THR A 735 15.62 4.41 17.06
N SER A 736 15.78 3.10 17.14
CA SER A 736 16.00 2.26 15.95
C SER A 736 14.73 2.15 15.12
N VAL A 737 14.85 2.38 13.81
CA VAL A 737 13.74 2.20 12.84
C VAL A 737 13.28 0.74 12.89
N GLN A 738 11.98 0.50 13.04
CA GLN A 738 11.43 -0.85 13.04
C GLN A 738 11.27 -1.38 11.62
N PRO A 739 11.64 -2.65 11.33
CA PRO A 739 11.42 -3.25 10.01
C PRO A 739 9.91 -3.44 9.74
N TRP A 740 9.56 -3.74 8.48
CA TRP A 740 8.24 -4.28 8.19
C TRP A 740 8.10 -5.69 8.76
N ASP A 741 6.86 -6.03 9.08
CA ASP A 741 6.47 -7.32 9.58
C ASP A 741 6.40 -8.35 8.42
N VAL A 742 7.56 -8.93 8.09
CA VAL A 742 7.77 -9.89 7.01
C VAL A 742 8.44 -11.15 7.54
N MET A 743 7.90 -12.31 7.15
CA MET A 743 8.50 -13.62 7.46
C MET A 743 9.34 -14.13 6.29
N PRO A 744 10.41 -14.88 6.54
CA PRO A 744 11.29 -15.42 5.50
C PRO A 744 10.67 -16.59 4.72
N ALA A 745 9.56 -17.15 5.21
CA ALA A 745 8.78 -18.20 4.58
C ALA A 745 7.27 -17.93 4.72
N LEU A 746 6.49 -18.40 3.75
CA LEU A 746 5.04 -18.18 3.67
C LEU A 746 4.28 -19.46 3.99
N LEU A 747 3.27 -19.38 4.86
CA LEU A 747 2.44 -20.53 5.24
C LEU A 747 1.90 -21.32 4.04
N TYR A 748 1.30 -20.65 3.05
CA TYR A 748 0.72 -21.29 1.86
C TYR A 748 1.76 -21.96 0.95
N GLN A 749 3.04 -21.66 1.14
CA GLN A 749 4.18 -22.25 0.43
C GLN A 749 4.90 -23.33 1.25
N THR A 750 4.59 -23.45 2.55
CA THR A 750 5.13 -24.49 3.43
C THR A 750 4.44 -25.82 3.14
N PRO A 751 5.19 -26.91 2.85
CA PRO A 751 4.59 -28.24 2.71
C PRO A 751 3.86 -28.68 3.98
N ALA A 752 2.76 -29.43 3.83
CA ALA A 752 1.95 -29.93 4.95
C ALA A 752 2.78 -30.66 6.03
N GLY A 753 3.76 -31.47 5.62
CA GLY A 753 4.64 -32.21 6.54
C GLY A 753 5.61 -31.35 7.35
N ASP A 754 5.78 -30.08 7.01
CA ASP A 754 6.73 -29.17 7.65
C ASP A 754 6.02 -28.12 8.53
N LEU A 755 4.71 -28.26 8.76
CA LEU A 755 3.93 -27.30 9.56
C LEU A 755 4.38 -27.24 11.03
N ASP A 756 4.73 -28.36 11.64
CA ASP A 756 5.29 -28.36 13.01
C ASP A 756 6.61 -27.56 13.06
N LYS A 757 7.48 -27.76 12.07
CA LYS A 757 8.73 -27.01 11.93
C LYS A 757 8.46 -25.51 11.75
N PHE A 758 7.56 -25.15 10.85
CA PHE A 758 7.14 -23.77 10.60
C PHE A 758 6.62 -23.08 11.87
N ILE A 759 5.81 -23.78 12.67
CA ILE A 759 5.32 -23.24 13.95
C ILE A 759 6.49 -22.99 14.90
N SER A 760 7.38 -23.96 15.06
CA SER A 760 8.50 -23.88 16.00
C SER A 760 9.52 -22.79 15.64
N GLU A 761 9.80 -22.59 14.35
CA GLU A 761 10.80 -21.62 13.87
C GLU A 761 10.24 -20.19 13.86
N PHE A 762 8.98 -20.02 13.45
CA PHE A 762 8.46 -18.69 13.11
C PHE A 762 7.31 -18.19 13.98
N LEU A 763 6.46 -19.08 14.53
CA LEU A 763 5.26 -18.67 15.25
C LEU A 763 5.42 -18.74 16.77
N GLN A 764 6.23 -19.67 17.27
CA GLN A 764 6.41 -19.88 18.69
C GLN A 764 7.31 -18.79 19.30
N PRO A 765 6.88 -18.11 20.39
CA PRO A 765 7.73 -17.13 21.06
C PRO A 765 8.96 -17.77 21.72
N ASN A 766 10.02 -17.00 21.88
CA ASN A 766 11.25 -17.48 22.50
C ASN A 766 11.03 -17.80 23.99
N ARG A 767 11.47 -19.00 24.43
CA ARG A 767 11.25 -19.47 25.82
C ARG A 767 11.94 -18.59 26.87
N GLN A 768 13.16 -18.13 26.61
CA GLN A 768 13.90 -17.28 27.54
C GLN A 768 13.19 -15.93 27.69
N PHE A 769 12.80 -15.30 26.58
CA PHE A 769 12.05 -14.06 26.61
C PHE A 769 10.70 -14.21 27.36
N LEU A 770 9.97 -15.30 27.12
CA LEU A 770 8.73 -15.57 27.86
C LEU A 770 8.96 -15.71 29.37
N ALA A 771 10.06 -16.32 29.81
CA ALA A 771 10.41 -16.40 31.22
C ALA A 771 10.67 -15.00 31.82
N GLN A 772 11.38 -14.14 31.08
CA GLN A 772 11.63 -12.75 31.49
C GLN A 772 10.34 -11.93 31.57
N VAL A 773 9.47 -12.06 30.57
CA VAL A 773 8.14 -11.42 30.56
C VAL A 773 7.30 -11.92 31.74
N ASN A 774 7.27 -13.22 32.02
CA ASN A 774 6.52 -13.75 33.15
C ASN A 774 6.99 -13.17 34.48
N LYS A 775 8.31 -13.14 34.71
CA LYS A 775 8.93 -12.53 35.89
C LYS A 775 8.61 -11.03 36.01
N ALA A 776 8.69 -10.29 34.91
CA ALA A 776 8.34 -8.87 34.89
C ALA A 776 6.86 -8.64 35.24
N VAL A 777 5.96 -9.43 34.63
CA VAL A 777 4.52 -9.33 34.91
C VAL A 777 4.20 -9.73 36.35
N ASP A 778 4.87 -10.74 36.92
CA ASP A 778 4.69 -11.09 38.34
C ASP A 778 5.08 -9.93 39.26
N THR A 779 6.21 -9.26 38.99
CA THR A 779 6.62 -8.04 39.69
C THR A 779 5.58 -6.92 39.56
N ILE A 780 5.07 -6.68 38.35
CA ILE A 780 4.04 -5.67 38.09
C ILE A 780 2.74 -6.01 38.83
N CYS A 781 2.30 -7.27 38.81
CA CYS A 781 1.09 -7.72 39.51
C CYS A 781 1.19 -7.47 41.02
N SER A 782 2.31 -7.87 41.64
CA SER A 782 2.54 -7.63 43.07
C SER A 782 2.59 -6.15 43.37
N PHE A 783 3.25 -5.34 42.53
CA PHE A 783 3.32 -3.90 42.71
C PHE A 783 1.94 -3.25 42.65
N LEU A 784 1.12 -3.58 41.65
CA LEU A 784 -0.24 -3.06 41.53
C LEU A 784 -1.09 -3.46 42.74
N LYS A 785 -0.99 -4.71 43.20
CA LYS A 785 -1.74 -5.21 44.36
C LYS A 785 -1.36 -4.51 45.67
N GLU A 786 -0.08 -4.18 45.84
CA GLU A 786 0.44 -3.57 47.08
C GLU A 786 0.35 -2.04 47.10
N ASN A 787 0.41 -1.36 45.95
CA ASN A 787 0.57 0.09 45.86
C ASN A 787 -0.66 0.84 45.32
N CYS A 788 -1.48 0.23 44.46
CA CYS A 788 -2.67 0.91 43.94
C CYS A 788 -3.66 1.23 45.06
N PHE A 789 -4.20 2.45 45.04
CA PHE A 789 -5.30 2.87 45.91
C PHE A 789 -4.98 2.83 47.42
N ARG A 790 -3.70 2.88 47.84
CA ARG A 790 -3.30 2.83 49.26
C ARG A 790 -4.04 3.82 50.17
N ASN A 791 -4.38 5.00 49.65
CA ASN A 791 -5.06 6.07 50.38
C ASN A 791 -6.56 6.17 50.03
N SER A 792 -7.15 5.11 49.49
CA SER A 792 -8.54 5.06 49.00
C SER A 792 -9.27 3.83 49.56
N PRO A 793 -10.61 3.85 49.67
CA PRO A 793 -11.40 2.67 50.05
C PRO A 793 -11.36 1.56 48.98
N ILE A 794 -10.89 1.85 47.76
CA ILE A 794 -10.76 0.88 46.68
C ILE A 794 -9.57 -0.05 46.98
N LYS A 795 -9.74 -1.36 46.80
CA LYS A 795 -8.67 -2.36 46.92
C LYS A 795 -8.57 -3.19 45.65
N VAL A 796 -7.34 -3.55 45.27
CA VAL A 796 -7.08 -4.57 44.26
C VAL A 796 -7.27 -5.94 44.91
N ILE A 797 -8.34 -6.65 44.53
CA ILE A 797 -8.67 -7.97 45.05
C ILE A 797 -7.65 -9.00 44.51
N LYS A 798 -7.51 -9.03 43.19
CA LYS A 798 -6.58 -9.91 42.46
C LYS A 798 -6.24 -9.31 41.10
N VAL A 799 -5.12 -9.76 40.53
CA VAL A 799 -4.68 -9.40 39.18
C VAL A 799 -4.48 -10.70 38.40
N VAL A 800 -5.10 -10.80 37.22
CA VAL A 800 -5.12 -12.01 36.41
C VAL A 800 -4.51 -11.73 35.04
N LYS A 801 -3.59 -12.59 34.62
CA LYS A 801 -3.05 -12.59 33.26
C LYS A 801 -4.08 -13.24 32.32
N GLY A 802 -4.50 -12.50 31.30
CA GLY A 802 -5.37 -12.92 30.21
C GLY A 802 -4.67 -12.88 28.85
N GLY A 803 -5.44 -12.83 27.77
CA GLY A 803 -4.92 -12.80 26.40
C GLY A 803 -4.21 -14.08 25.95
N SER A 804 -3.51 -14.00 24.82
CA SER A 804 -2.89 -15.17 24.19
C SER A 804 -1.64 -15.68 24.92
N SER A 805 -0.91 -14.77 25.58
CA SER A 805 0.23 -15.11 26.42
C SER A 805 -0.17 -15.99 27.60
N ALA A 806 -1.22 -15.63 28.34
CA ALA A 806 -1.71 -16.43 29.46
C ALA A 806 -2.31 -17.77 29.00
N LYS A 807 -3.03 -17.79 27.87
CA LYS A 807 -3.57 -19.02 27.26
C LYS A 807 -2.47 -19.96 26.72
N GLY A 808 -1.23 -19.47 26.57
CA GLY A 808 -0.13 -20.21 25.97
C GLY A 808 -0.29 -20.41 24.45
N THR A 809 -0.96 -19.47 23.78
CA THR A 809 -1.24 -19.45 22.33
C THR A 809 -0.70 -18.18 21.63
N ALA A 810 0.19 -17.45 22.31
CA ALA A 810 0.86 -16.26 21.80
C ALA A 810 1.71 -16.53 20.55
N LEU A 811 1.77 -15.53 19.66
CA LEU A 811 2.57 -15.51 18.44
C LEU A 811 3.84 -14.68 18.63
N ARG A 812 4.97 -15.18 18.13
CA ARG A 812 6.27 -14.49 18.13
C ARG A 812 6.16 -13.08 17.53
N GLY A 813 6.69 -12.08 18.24
CA GLY A 813 6.75 -10.68 17.81
C GLY A 813 5.40 -9.97 17.66
N ARG A 814 4.28 -10.61 18.00
CA ARG A 814 2.91 -10.08 17.87
C ARG A 814 2.01 -10.58 19.01
N SER A 815 2.57 -10.71 20.19
CA SER A 815 1.87 -11.26 21.35
C SER A 815 1.00 -10.18 22.00
N ASP A 816 -0.30 -10.45 22.08
CA ASP A 816 -1.28 -9.71 22.86
C ASP A 816 -1.48 -10.40 24.23
N ALA A 817 -1.40 -9.62 25.30
CA ALA A 817 -1.67 -10.06 26.64
C ALA A 817 -2.63 -9.09 27.34
N ASP A 818 -3.47 -9.61 28.21
CA ASP A 818 -4.35 -8.79 29.04
C ASP A 818 -3.87 -8.87 30.49
N LEU A 819 -3.92 -7.76 31.21
CA LEU A 819 -3.74 -7.69 32.64
C LEU A 819 -5.04 -7.21 33.27
N VAL A 820 -5.82 -8.16 33.80
CA VAL A 820 -7.15 -7.89 34.34
C VAL A 820 -7.05 -7.61 35.84
N VAL A 821 -7.41 -6.39 36.24
CA VAL A 821 -7.29 -5.90 37.62
C VAL A 821 -8.68 -5.91 38.26
N PHE A 822 -8.90 -6.83 39.21
CA PHE A 822 -10.17 -6.96 39.91
C PHE A 822 -10.22 -6.02 41.11
N LEU A 823 -11.26 -5.18 41.19
CA LEU A 823 -11.35 -4.09 42.15
C LEU A 823 -12.56 -4.23 43.08
N SER A 824 -12.38 -3.90 44.36
CA SER A 824 -13.42 -3.99 45.39
C SER A 824 -14.52 -2.93 45.29
N CYS A 825 -14.36 -1.94 44.41
CA CYS A 825 -15.34 -0.87 44.21
C CYS A 825 -16.49 -1.26 43.27
N PHE A 826 -16.41 -2.43 42.62
CA PHE A 826 -17.46 -2.97 41.79
C PHE A 826 -18.18 -4.08 42.56
N SER A 827 -19.49 -3.96 42.72
CA SER A 827 -20.35 -4.96 43.37
C SER A 827 -21.26 -5.69 42.38
N GLN A 828 -21.40 -5.16 41.17
CA GLN A 828 -22.23 -5.70 40.08
C GLN A 828 -21.61 -5.37 38.71
N PHE A 829 -22.05 -6.07 37.66
CA PHE A 829 -21.50 -5.94 36.31
C PHE A 829 -21.56 -4.51 35.75
N THR A 830 -22.67 -3.81 35.95
CA THR A 830 -22.93 -2.47 35.38
C THR A 830 -22.03 -1.34 35.94
N GLU A 831 -21.34 -1.57 37.07
CA GLU A 831 -20.54 -0.55 37.75
C GLU A 831 -19.14 -0.34 37.14
N GLN A 832 -18.67 -1.23 36.26
CA GLN A 832 -17.36 -1.13 35.61
C GLN A 832 -17.19 0.14 34.74
N GLY A 833 -18.30 0.76 34.32
CA GLY A 833 -18.29 1.94 33.44
C GLY A 833 -18.08 3.28 34.16
N ASN A 834 -18.60 3.44 35.38
CA ASN A 834 -18.85 4.78 35.96
C ASN A 834 -17.63 5.44 36.63
N LYS A 835 -16.54 4.70 36.88
CA LYS A 835 -15.29 5.19 37.51
C LYS A 835 -14.02 4.85 36.72
N ARG A 836 -14.18 4.45 35.45
CA ARG A 836 -13.11 3.86 34.65
C ARG A 836 -11.90 4.79 34.46
N ALA A 837 -12.14 6.08 34.25
CA ALA A 837 -11.06 7.05 34.00
C ALA A 837 -10.16 7.26 35.23
N GLU A 838 -10.75 7.43 36.43
CA GLU A 838 -10.04 7.58 37.69
C GLU A 838 -9.19 6.33 38.00
N ILE A 839 -9.80 5.15 37.84
CA ILE A 839 -9.13 3.87 38.05
C ILE A 839 -7.95 3.68 37.10
N ILE A 840 -8.15 3.97 35.80
CA ILE A 840 -7.08 3.87 34.79
C ILE A 840 -5.95 4.87 35.09
N SER A 841 -6.28 6.09 35.55
CA SER A 841 -5.29 7.10 35.90
C SER A 841 -4.43 6.66 37.07
N GLU A 842 -5.03 6.11 38.13
CA GLU A 842 -4.29 5.57 39.27
C GLU A 842 -3.40 4.41 38.85
N ILE A 843 -3.94 3.43 38.12
CA ILE A 843 -3.16 2.27 37.66
C ILE A 843 -1.98 2.73 36.78
N ARG A 844 -2.17 3.73 35.92
CA ARG A 844 -1.09 4.32 35.12
C ARG A 844 0.01 4.90 35.99
N ALA A 845 -0.33 5.73 36.97
CA ALA A 845 0.63 6.33 37.89
C ALA A 845 1.44 5.24 38.61
N GLN A 846 0.79 4.15 39.02
CA GLN A 846 1.47 3.02 39.66
C GLN A 846 2.32 2.20 38.69
N LEU A 847 1.95 2.05 37.42
CA LEU A 847 2.81 1.42 36.41
C LEU A 847 4.06 2.25 36.16
N GLU A 848 3.94 3.58 36.07
CA GLU A 848 5.06 4.50 35.89
C GLU A 848 5.99 4.50 37.11
N ALA A 849 5.43 4.48 38.33
CA ALA A 849 6.21 4.31 39.56
C ALA A 849 6.93 2.95 39.59
N CYS A 850 6.24 1.86 39.23
CA CYS A 850 6.83 0.53 39.13
C CYS A 850 8.00 0.51 38.14
N GLN A 851 7.85 1.16 36.99
CA GLN A 851 8.89 1.29 35.97
C GLN A 851 10.14 2.03 36.49
N GLN A 852 9.97 3.01 37.38
CA GLN A 852 11.08 3.79 37.96
C GLN A 852 11.74 3.09 39.16
N GLU A 853 10.95 2.44 40.01
CA GLU A 853 11.41 1.87 41.28
C GLU A 853 11.97 0.44 41.15
N ARG A 854 11.58 -0.30 40.11
CA ARG A 854 11.96 -1.71 39.92
C ARG A 854 12.90 -1.89 38.74
N GLN A 855 13.76 -2.90 38.85
CA GLN A 855 14.66 -3.32 37.77
C GLN A 855 14.04 -4.46 36.97
N PHE A 856 14.05 -4.33 35.64
CA PHE A 856 13.50 -5.32 34.71
C PHE A 856 14.56 -5.81 33.72
N GLU A 857 14.56 -7.12 33.45
CA GLU A 857 15.39 -7.72 32.39
C GLU A 857 14.89 -7.41 30.98
N VAL A 858 13.67 -6.88 30.88
CA VAL A 858 13.02 -6.41 29.66
C VAL A 858 12.93 -4.90 29.69
N LYS A 859 12.90 -4.27 28.53
CA LYS A 859 12.55 -2.86 28.44
C LYS A 859 11.05 -2.73 28.64
N PHE A 860 10.66 -2.03 29.70
CA PHE A 860 9.28 -1.75 30.07
C PHE A 860 8.92 -0.33 29.63
N GLU A 861 7.90 -0.17 28.79
CA GLU A 861 7.43 1.13 28.32
C GLU A 861 5.91 1.27 28.50
N VAL A 862 5.48 2.25 29.29
CA VAL A 862 4.07 2.61 29.44
C VAL A 862 3.65 3.54 28.29
N SER A 863 2.48 3.29 27.68
CA SER A 863 1.99 4.10 26.55
C SER A 863 1.78 5.54 26.97
N LYS A 864 2.41 6.51 26.29
CA LYS A 864 2.24 7.95 26.55
C LYS A 864 0.89 8.52 26.09
N TRP A 865 0.09 7.73 25.38
CA TRP A 865 -1.22 8.16 24.91
C TRP A 865 -2.29 7.95 25.98
N GLU A 866 -3.01 9.03 26.30
CA GLU A 866 -4.19 8.97 27.15
C GLU A 866 -5.38 8.46 26.33
N ASN A 867 -5.70 7.18 26.50
CA ASN A 867 -6.97 6.61 26.06
C ASN A 867 -7.84 6.36 27.30
N PRO A 868 -8.98 7.05 27.47
CA PRO A 868 -9.82 6.91 28.67
C PRO A 868 -10.47 5.52 28.80
N ARG A 869 -10.34 4.64 27.80
CA ARG A 869 -10.96 3.31 27.79
C ARG A 869 -9.99 2.16 28.04
N VAL A 870 -8.71 2.29 27.69
CA VAL A 870 -7.71 1.22 27.77
C VAL A 870 -6.35 1.82 28.10
N LEU A 871 -5.70 1.28 29.13
CA LEU A 871 -4.31 1.55 29.47
C LEU A 871 -3.46 0.43 28.88
N SER A 872 -2.39 0.77 28.17
CA SER A 872 -1.52 -0.23 27.56
C SER A 872 -0.05 0.02 27.87
N PHE A 873 0.73 -1.04 27.93
CA PHE A 873 2.19 -0.99 28.06
C PHE A 873 2.84 -2.11 27.25
N SER A 874 4.12 -1.97 26.94
CA SER A 874 4.88 -2.97 26.18
C SER A 874 6.09 -3.46 26.97
N LEU A 875 6.35 -4.76 26.89
CA LEU A 875 7.59 -5.39 27.37
C LEU A 875 8.39 -5.88 26.16
N THR A 876 9.56 -5.33 25.92
CA THR A 876 10.42 -5.69 24.78
C THR A 876 11.75 -6.28 25.23
N SER A 877 12.26 -7.28 24.52
CA SER A 877 13.57 -7.83 24.82
C SER A 877 14.67 -6.77 24.60
N GLN A 878 15.66 -6.74 25.48
CA GLN A 878 16.82 -5.87 25.34
C GLN A 878 17.85 -6.43 24.33
N THR A 879 17.82 -7.75 24.08
CA THR A 879 18.79 -8.45 23.23
C THR A 879 18.20 -8.95 21.91
N MET A 880 16.89 -9.23 21.86
CA MET A 880 16.20 -9.73 20.67
C MET A 880 15.21 -8.70 20.14
N LEU A 881 15.61 -7.96 19.11
CA LEU A 881 14.83 -6.82 18.57
C LEU A 881 13.45 -7.20 17.99
N ASP A 882 13.21 -8.48 17.69
CA ASP A 882 11.94 -9.00 17.14
C ASP A 882 10.97 -9.51 18.22
N GLN A 883 11.31 -9.39 19.51
CA GLN A 883 10.53 -9.91 20.62
C GLN A 883 9.90 -8.77 21.44
N SER A 884 8.58 -8.67 21.36
CA SER A 884 7.76 -7.79 22.19
C SER A 884 6.43 -8.45 22.59
N VAL A 885 5.90 -8.02 23.73
CA VAL A 885 4.53 -8.33 24.17
C VAL A 885 3.85 -7.03 24.56
N ASP A 886 2.70 -6.77 23.95
CA ASP A 886 1.85 -5.63 24.28
C ASP A 886 0.76 -6.09 25.27
N PHE A 887 0.61 -5.31 26.35
CA PHE A 887 -0.34 -5.57 27.42
C PHE A 887 -1.42 -4.51 27.45
N ASP A 888 -2.67 -4.94 27.46
CA ASP A 888 -3.82 -4.11 27.80
C ASP A 888 -4.23 -4.34 29.26
N VAL A 889 -4.43 -3.25 30.00
CA VAL A 889 -4.81 -3.29 31.42
C VAL A 889 -6.29 -2.97 31.56
N LEU A 890 -7.04 -3.93 32.11
CA LEU A 890 -8.50 -3.94 32.09
C LEU A 890 -9.05 -4.07 33.53
N PRO A 891 -9.67 -3.02 34.09
CA PRO A 891 -10.41 -3.12 35.34
C PRO A 891 -11.61 -4.04 35.20
N ALA A 892 -11.87 -4.90 36.18
CA ALA A 892 -13.00 -5.84 36.17
C ALA A 892 -13.64 -6.03 37.55
N PHE A 893 -14.89 -6.48 37.53
CA PHE A 893 -15.69 -6.89 38.68
C PHE A 893 -15.41 -8.37 38.96
N ASP A 894 -15.18 -8.72 40.23
CA ASP A 894 -14.88 -10.09 40.63
C ASP A 894 -16.15 -10.94 40.77
N ALA A 895 -16.79 -11.22 39.64
CA ALA A 895 -18.03 -12.00 39.60
C ALA A 895 -17.83 -13.47 40.05
N LEU A 896 -16.60 -13.99 39.96
CA LEU A 896 -16.29 -15.39 40.27
C LEU A 896 -15.84 -15.59 41.72
N GLY A 897 -15.36 -14.54 42.39
CA GLY A 897 -14.81 -14.62 43.74
C GLY A 897 -13.60 -15.57 43.82
N GLN A 898 -13.54 -16.37 44.89
CA GLN A 898 -12.54 -17.44 45.02
C GLN A 898 -12.98 -18.67 44.23
N LEU A 899 -12.43 -18.84 43.04
CA LEU A 899 -12.68 -20.01 42.20
C LEU A 899 -11.89 -21.22 42.72
N VAL A 900 -12.59 -22.31 43.07
CA VAL A 900 -11.93 -23.60 43.35
C VAL A 900 -11.63 -24.28 42.02
N SER A 901 -10.37 -24.67 41.82
CA SER A 901 -9.91 -25.31 40.58
C SER A 901 -10.77 -26.53 40.24
N GLY A 902 -11.29 -26.58 39.00
CA GLY A 902 -12.12 -27.67 38.50
C GLY A 902 -13.59 -27.65 38.94
N SER A 903 -14.01 -26.70 39.78
CA SER A 903 -15.42 -26.52 40.18
C SER A 903 -16.17 -25.59 39.23
N ARG A 904 -17.46 -25.87 39.01
CA ARG A 904 -18.34 -25.00 38.22
C ARG A 904 -18.72 -23.76 39.05
N PRO A 905 -18.73 -22.54 38.47
CA PRO A 905 -19.26 -21.35 39.13
C PRO A 905 -20.74 -21.52 39.55
N SER A 906 -21.16 -20.74 40.55
CA SER A 906 -22.57 -20.70 40.95
C SER A 906 -23.45 -20.25 39.78
N SER A 907 -24.63 -20.87 39.62
CA SER A 907 -25.58 -20.46 38.57
C SER A 907 -26.05 -19.02 38.75
N GLN A 908 -26.06 -18.51 39.99
CA GLN A 908 -26.44 -17.13 40.29
C GLN A 908 -25.57 -16.10 39.55
N VAL A 909 -24.27 -16.38 39.38
CA VAL A 909 -23.34 -15.50 38.64
C VAL A 909 -23.82 -15.27 37.20
N TYR A 910 -24.32 -16.33 36.56
CA TYR A 910 -24.84 -16.26 35.20
C TYR A 910 -26.24 -15.67 35.13
N VAL A 911 -27.07 -15.87 36.16
CA VAL A 911 -28.38 -15.19 36.27
C VAL A 911 -28.18 -13.67 36.35
N ASP A 912 -27.27 -13.22 37.22
CA ASP A 912 -26.95 -11.80 37.38
C ASP A 912 -26.35 -11.21 36.11
N LEU A 913 -25.50 -11.97 35.41
CA LEU A 913 -24.97 -11.60 34.10
C LEU A 913 -26.08 -11.42 33.06
N ILE A 914 -27.01 -12.37 32.98
CA ILE A 914 -28.13 -12.33 32.02
C ILE A 914 -29.08 -11.17 32.32
N HIS A 915 -29.31 -10.85 33.60
CA HIS A 915 -30.11 -9.68 33.98
C HIS A 915 -29.40 -8.35 33.70
N SER A 916 -28.07 -8.32 33.76
CA SER A 916 -27.25 -7.14 33.46
C SER A 916 -26.92 -6.98 31.97
N TYR A 917 -27.27 -7.98 31.16
CA TYR A 917 -26.89 -8.08 29.75
C TYR A 917 -27.53 -6.97 28.90
N SER A 918 -26.69 -6.14 28.28
CA SER A 918 -27.11 -5.16 27.26
C SER A 918 -26.48 -5.45 25.90
N ASN A 919 -25.19 -5.77 25.88
CA ASN A 919 -24.42 -6.11 24.69
C ASN A 919 -23.72 -7.47 24.84
N ALA A 920 -23.55 -8.20 23.73
CA ALA A 920 -22.85 -9.48 23.72
C ALA A 920 -21.38 -9.35 24.16
N GLY A 921 -21.00 -10.10 25.20
CA GLY A 921 -19.62 -10.16 25.69
C GLY A 921 -19.12 -8.90 26.40
N GLU A 922 -20.01 -7.99 26.80
CA GLU A 922 -19.65 -6.73 27.46
C GLU A 922 -18.79 -6.93 28.71
N TYR A 923 -19.08 -7.98 29.47
CA TYR A 923 -18.43 -8.31 30.75
C TYR A 923 -17.46 -9.49 30.64
N SER A 924 -16.96 -9.78 29.43
CA SER A 924 -16.07 -10.94 29.22
C SER A 924 -14.81 -10.91 30.10
N THR A 925 -14.33 -9.72 30.47
CA THR A 925 -13.17 -9.54 31.36
C THR A 925 -13.39 -10.13 32.75
N CYS A 926 -14.63 -10.16 33.26
CA CYS A 926 -14.98 -10.83 34.52
C CYS A 926 -14.70 -12.34 34.50
N PHE A 927 -14.71 -12.94 33.31
CA PHE A 927 -14.59 -14.39 33.12
C PHE A 927 -13.22 -14.82 32.58
N THR A 928 -12.23 -13.92 32.62
CA THR A 928 -10.88 -14.15 32.07
C THR A 928 -10.20 -15.41 32.62
N GLU A 929 -10.39 -15.73 33.91
CA GLU A 929 -9.83 -16.95 34.53
C GLU A 929 -10.38 -18.21 33.85
N LEU A 930 -11.70 -18.29 33.67
CA LEU A 930 -12.35 -19.43 33.01
C LEU A 930 -11.94 -19.54 31.53
N GLN A 931 -11.88 -18.42 30.81
CA GLN A 931 -11.42 -18.40 29.41
C GLN A 931 -9.98 -18.87 29.27
N ARG A 932 -9.10 -18.45 30.18
CA ARG A 932 -7.70 -18.86 30.24
C ARG A 932 -7.59 -20.36 30.53
N ASP A 933 -8.26 -20.84 31.58
CA ASP A 933 -8.14 -22.21 32.08
C ASP A 933 -8.72 -23.23 31.08
N PHE A 934 -9.75 -22.83 30.33
CA PHE A 934 -10.31 -23.62 29.23
C PHE A 934 -9.27 -23.96 28.14
N ILE A 935 -8.31 -23.06 27.87
CA ILE A 935 -7.25 -23.26 26.87
C ILE A 935 -5.97 -23.82 27.49
N ILE A 936 -5.57 -23.37 28.68
CA ILE A 936 -4.33 -23.82 29.36
C ILE A 936 -4.30 -25.34 29.52
N SER A 937 -5.44 -25.91 29.92
CA SER A 937 -5.61 -27.35 30.16
C SER A 937 -5.47 -28.23 28.92
N ARG A 938 -5.37 -27.63 27.72
CA ARG A 938 -5.29 -28.37 26.46
C ARG A 938 -3.85 -28.71 26.07
N PRO A 939 -3.63 -29.81 25.31
CA PRO A 939 -2.30 -30.26 24.92
C PRO A 939 -1.49 -29.19 24.19
N THR A 940 -0.16 -29.20 24.37
CA THR A 940 0.76 -28.27 23.70
C THR A 940 0.59 -28.28 22.18
N LYS A 941 0.36 -29.46 21.59
CA LYS A 941 0.15 -29.62 20.15
C LYS A 941 -1.11 -28.89 19.64
N LEU A 942 -2.20 -28.90 20.42
CA LEU A 942 -3.41 -28.11 20.10
C LEU A 942 -3.12 -26.62 20.17
N LYS A 943 -2.36 -26.16 21.17
CA LYS A 943 -1.95 -24.75 21.26
C LYS A 943 -1.08 -24.33 20.07
N SER A 944 -0.26 -25.24 19.52
CA SER A 944 0.48 -25.02 18.26
C SER A 944 -0.45 -24.90 17.06
N LEU A 945 -1.49 -25.73 16.94
CA LEU A 945 -2.50 -25.60 15.89
C LEU A 945 -3.25 -24.26 15.99
N ILE A 946 -3.61 -23.83 17.22
CA ILE A 946 -4.23 -22.53 17.44
C ILE A 946 -3.32 -21.39 16.96
N ARG A 947 -2.01 -21.44 17.22
CA ARG A 947 -1.05 -20.45 16.67
C ARG A 947 -1.07 -20.44 15.15
N LEU A 948 -1.07 -21.60 14.51
CA LEU A 948 -1.12 -21.71 13.05
C LEU A 948 -2.40 -21.07 12.48
N VAL A 949 -3.55 -21.35 13.07
CA VAL A 949 -4.84 -20.78 12.67
C VAL A 949 -4.88 -19.27 12.89
N LYS A 950 -4.38 -18.78 14.03
CA LYS A 950 -4.24 -17.34 14.32
C LYS A 950 -3.36 -16.66 13.29
N HIS A 951 -2.22 -17.28 12.95
CA HIS A 951 -1.30 -16.75 11.95
C HIS A 951 -1.97 -16.66 10.56
N TRP A 952 -2.64 -17.72 10.13
CA TRP A 952 -3.42 -17.73 8.89
C TRP A 952 -4.52 -16.65 8.89
N TYR A 953 -5.25 -16.50 10.00
CA TYR A 953 -6.26 -15.47 10.17
C TYR A 953 -5.67 -14.05 10.02
N GLN A 954 -4.49 -13.78 10.59
CA GLN A 954 -3.79 -12.51 10.42
C GLN A 954 -3.33 -12.26 8.97
N GLN A 955 -3.04 -13.29 8.19
CA GLN A 955 -2.78 -13.13 6.75
C GLN A 955 -4.05 -12.74 5.99
N CYS A 956 -5.19 -13.33 6.34
CA CYS A 956 -6.49 -13.01 5.74
C CYS A 956 -6.93 -11.56 6.02
N THR A 957 -6.70 -11.05 7.23
CA THR A 957 -7.03 -9.66 7.59
C THR A 957 -6.23 -8.64 6.77
N LYS A 958 -4.95 -8.93 6.45
CA LYS A 958 -4.12 -8.08 5.57
C LYS A 958 -4.70 -7.98 4.16
N ILE A 959 -5.28 -9.07 3.63
CA ILE A 959 -5.88 -9.14 2.28
C ILE A 959 -7.27 -8.49 2.24
N SER A 960 -8.05 -8.64 3.32
CA SER A 960 -9.45 -8.20 3.39
C SER A 960 -9.65 -6.74 3.85
N LYS A 961 -8.59 -5.94 3.95
CA LYS A 961 -8.68 -4.53 4.39
C LYS A 961 -9.72 -3.75 3.58
N GLY A 962 -10.71 -3.19 4.28
CA GLY A 962 -11.80 -2.39 3.70
C GLY A 962 -13.06 -3.18 3.31
N ARG A 963 -13.15 -4.49 3.57
CA ARG A 963 -14.30 -5.35 3.20
C ARG A 963 -15.24 -5.72 4.37
N GLY A 964 -15.11 -5.06 5.53
CA GLY A 964 -15.88 -5.34 6.75
C GLY A 964 -15.08 -6.13 7.80
N SER A 965 -15.65 -6.34 8.99
CA SER A 965 -15.00 -7.06 10.09
C SER A 965 -15.08 -8.58 9.90
N LEU A 966 -13.91 -9.23 9.96
CA LEU A 966 -13.83 -10.69 10.06
C LEU A 966 -14.26 -11.15 11.47
N PRO A 967 -14.58 -12.44 11.65
CA PRO A 967 -14.97 -12.99 12.95
C PRO A 967 -13.89 -12.78 14.02
N PRO A 968 -14.26 -12.58 15.30
CA PRO A 968 -13.28 -12.44 16.38
C PRO A 968 -12.29 -13.62 16.40
N GLN A 969 -11.01 -13.32 16.59
CA GLN A 969 -9.95 -14.34 16.62
C GLN A 969 -10.21 -15.42 17.68
N HIS A 970 -10.79 -15.04 18.82
CA HIS A 970 -11.17 -15.99 19.86
C HIS A 970 -12.18 -17.05 19.37
N GLY A 971 -13.10 -16.68 18.48
CA GLY A 971 -14.03 -17.64 17.86
C GLY A 971 -13.31 -18.71 17.04
N LEU A 972 -12.19 -18.37 16.39
CA LEU A 972 -11.36 -19.32 15.64
C LEU A 972 -10.51 -20.21 16.56
N GLU A 973 -10.07 -19.68 17.71
CA GLU A 973 -9.42 -20.49 18.75
C GLU A 973 -10.39 -21.56 19.27
N LEU A 974 -11.62 -21.18 19.57
CA LEU A 974 -12.67 -22.10 20.03
C LEU A 974 -13.09 -23.10 18.93
N LEU A 975 -13.20 -22.65 17.68
CA LEU A 975 -13.46 -23.54 16.54
C LEU A 975 -12.36 -24.61 16.39
N THR A 976 -11.10 -24.21 16.64
CA THR A 976 -9.95 -25.13 16.62
C THR A 976 -10.03 -26.15 17.76
N VAL A 977 -10.42 -25.73 18.96
CA VAL A 977 -10.65 -26.64 20.09
C VAL A 977 -11.79 -27.61 19.76
N TYR A 978 -12.91 -27.12 19.24
CA TYR A 978 -14.05 -27.94 18.83
C TYR A 978 -13.64 -28.99 17.78
N ALA A 979 -12.90 -28.59 16.75
CA ALA A 979 -12.41 -29.49 15.71
C ALA A 979 -11.59 -30.65 16.30
N TRP A 980 -10.70 -30.35 17.25
CA TRP A 980 -9.90 -31.36 17.94
C TRP A 980 -10.72 -32.23 18.88
N GLU A 981 -11.69 -31.65 19.60
CA GLU A 981 -12.57 -32.38 20.50
C GLU A 981 -13.47 -33.40 19.77
N GLN A 982 -13.92 -33.06 18.57
CA GLN A 982 -14.72 -33.95 17.72
C GLN A 982 -13.87 -34.88 16.85
N GLY A 983 -12.62 -34.51 16.57
CA GLY A 983 -11.68 -35.26 15.73
C GLY A 983 -10.94 -36.40 16.45
N GLY A 984 -11.31 -36.71 17.70
CA GLY A 984 -10.75 -37.85 18.46
C GLY A 984 -9.84 -37.49 19.62
N LYS A 985 -9.57 -36.19 19.88
CA LYS A 985 -8.81 -35.71 21.05
C LYS A 985 -7.38 -36.26 21.19
N ASP A 986 -6.78 -36.73 20.11
CA ASP A 986 -5.39 -37.21 20.15
C ASP A 986 -4.45 -36.06 20.52
N SER A 987 -3.50 -36.28 21.43
CA SER A 987 -2.50 -35.28 21.82
C SER A 987 -1.32 -35.18 20.84
N GLN A 988 -1.16 -36.16 19.95
CA GLN A 988 -0.05 -36.27 19.00
C GLN A 988 -0.49 -36.19 17.52
N PHE A 989 -1.70 -35.68 17.26
CA PHE A 989 -2.31 -35.56 15.94
C PHE A 989 -1.43 -34.92 14.85
N ASN A 990 -1.71 -35.20 13.58
CA ASN A 990 -1.01 -34.56 12.46
C ASN A 990 -1.43 -33.08 12.29
N MET A 991 -0.46 -32.16 12.28
CA MET A 991 -0.72 -30.72 12.23
C MET A 991 -1.50 -30.27 10.97
N ALA A 992 -1.21 -30.89 9.82
CA ALA A 992 -1.86 -30.55 8.57
C ALA A 992 -3.32 -31.02 8.52
N GLU A 993 -3.62 -32.21 9.05
CA GLU A 993 -5.00 -32.71 9.16
C GLU A 993 -5.83 -31.81 10.06
N GLY A 994 -5.27 -31.41 11.22
CA GLY A 994 -5.93 -30.48 12.13
C GLY A 994 -6.18 -29.11 11.49
N PHE A 995 -5.17 -28.56 10.81
CA PHE A 995 -5.32 -27.28 10.11
C PHE A 995 -6.35 -27.36 8.98
N ARG A 996 -6.29 -28.42 8.16
CA ARG A 996 -7.24 -28.70 7.08
C ARG A 996 -8.68 -28.82 7.59
N THR A 997 -8.87 -29.45 8.74
CA THR A 997 -10.18 -29.60 9.40
C THR A 997 -10.75 -28.25 9.82
N VAL A 998 -9.94 -27.37 10.42
CA VAL A 998 -10.40 -26.03 10.80
C VAL A 998 -10.80 -25.22 9.57
N LEU A 999 -9.99 -25.25 8.50
CA LEU A 999 -10.34 -24.59 7.23
C LEU A 999 -11.67 -25.11 6.67
N GLU A 1000 -11.92 -26.42 6.75
CA GLU A 1000 -13.17 -27.03 6.30
C GLU A 1000 -14.38 -26.49 7.07
N LEU A 1001 -14.30 -26.48 8.41
CA LEU A 1001 -15.37 -25.98 9.26
C LEU A 1001 -15.67 -24.50 8.97
N VAL A 1002 -14.64 -23.70 8.68
CA VAL A 1002 -14.81 -22.31 8.24
C VAL A 1002 -15.59 -22.23 6.93
N THR A 1003 -15.34 -23.11 5.95
CA THR A 1003 -16.14 -23.13 4.71
C THR A 1003 -17.60 -23.53 4.94
N GLN A 1004 -17.86 -24.31 5.99
CA GLN A 1004 -19.18 -24.77 6.40
C GLN A 1004 -19.83 -23.88 7.47
N TYR A 1005 -19.36 -22.63 7.64
CA TYR A 1005 -19.78 -21.75 8.74
C TYR A 1005 -21.30 -21.62 8.92
N ARG A 1006 -22.08 -21.70 7.84
CA ARG A 1006 -23.55 -21.62 7.89
C ARG A 1006 -24.21 -22.75 8.68
N GLN A 1007 -23.49 -23.84 8.93
CA GLN A 1007 -23.97 -24.98 9.70
C GLN A 1007 -23.54 -24.92 11.16
N LEU A 1008 -22.56 -24.09 11.54
CA LEU A 1008 -21.90 -24.17 12.86
C LEU A 1008 -22.81 -23.73 14.02
N CYS A 1009 -23.06 -24.64 14.95
CA CYS A 1009 -23.71 -24.43 16.23
C CYS A 1009 -22.87 -25.00 17.38
N ILE A 1010 -21.90 -24.23 17.88
CA ILE A 1010 -20.92 -24.71 18.85
C ILE A 1010 -21.13 -24.02 20.20
N TYR A 1011 -21.21 -24.81 21.26
CA TYR A 1011 -21.26 -24.33 22.64
C TYR A 1011 -20.75 -25.41 23.61
N TRP A 1012 -20.37 -24.99 24.81
CA TRP A 1012 -19.93 -25.88 25.88
C TRP A 1012 -20.79 -25.67 27.12
N THR A 1013 -20.97 -26.72 27.91
CA THR A 1013 -21.75 -26.66 29.17
C THR A 1013 -20.88 -26.88 30.41
N ILE A 1014 -19.57 -26.58 30.29
CA ILE A 1014 -18.60 -26.80 31.36
C ILE A 1014 -18.82 -25.81 32.51
N ASN A 1015 -18.95 -24.51 32.20
CA ASN A 1015 -19.10 -23.46 33.21
C ASN A 1015 -20.56 -23.05 33.47
N TYR A 1016 -21.42 -23.09 32.46
CA TYR A 1016 -22.86 -22.85 32.57
C TYR A 1016 -23.66 -24.00 31.93
N ASN A 1017 -24.91 -24.23 32.35
CA ASN A 1017 -25.77 -25.27 31.76
C ASN A 1017 -27.26 -24.95 31.95
N ALA A 1018 -28.12 -25.82 31.41
CA ALA A 1018 -29.57 -25.65 31.47
C ALA A 1018 -30.24 -26.18 32.77
N LYS A 1019 -29.48 -26.44 33.85
CA LYS A 1019 -30.06 -26.87 35.12
C LYS A 1019 -30.83 -25.75 35.81
N ASP A 1020 -30.27 -24.55 35.79
CA ASP A 1020 -31.00 -23.34 36.19
C ASP A 1020 -31.96 -22.92 35.07
N LYS A 1021 -33.19 -22.55 35.45
CA LYS A 1021 -34.24 -22.23 34.47
C LYS A 1021 -33.90 -20.99 33.64
N THR A 1022 -33.45 -19.92 34.28
CA THR A 1022 -33.13 -18.65 33.61
C THR A 1022 -31.97 -18.84 32.63
N VAL A 1023 -30.90 -19.53 33.07
CA VAL A 1023 -29.75 -19.84 32.22
C VAL A 1023 -30.16 -20.77 31.07
N GLY A 1024 -30.96 -21.81 31.35
CA GLY A 1024 -31.44 -22.76 30.35
C GLY A 1024 -32.32 -22.12 29.27
N ASP A 1025 -33.23 -21.23 29.66
CA ASP A 1025 -34.09 -20.52 28.71
C ASP A 1025 -33.28 -19.52 27.87
N PHE A 1026 -32.30 -18.83 28.46
CA PHE A 1026 -31.38 -17.97 27.71
C PHE A 1026 -30.53 -18.75 26.70
N LEU A 1027 -29.99 -19.92 27.07
CA LEU A 1027 -29.24 -20.77 26.15
C LEU A 1027 -30.10 -21.21 24.96
N LYS A 1028 -31.35 -21.62 25.19
CA LYS A 1028 -32.28 -21.96 24.10
C LYS A 1028 -32.47 -20.77 23.15
N GLN A 1029 -32.65 -19.56 23.68
CA GLN A 1029 -32.77 -18.34 22.88
C GLN A 1029 -31.49 -18.07 22.07
N GLN A 1030 -30.30 -18.24 22.65
CA GLN A 1030 -29.03 -18.07 21.93
C GLN A 1030 -28.90 -19.08 20.79
N LEU A 1031 -29.23 -20.35 21.03
CA LEU A 1031 -29.12 -21.44 20.05
C LEU A 1031 -30.14 -21.35 18.90
N GLN A 1032 -31.21 -20.55 19.06
CA GLN A 1032 -32.18 -20.25 17.99
C GLN A 1032 -31.73 -19.13 17.05
N LYS A 1033 -30.63 -18.42 17.35
CA LYS A 1033 -30.13 -17.32 16.51
C LYS A 1033 -29.62 -17.82 15.15
N PRO A 1034 -29.51 -16.92 14.15
CA PRO A 1034 -28.90 -17.26 12.86
C PRO A 1034 -27.46 -17.75 13.03
N ARG A 1035 -27.11 -18.80 12.27
CA ARG A 1035 -25.76 -19.37 12.21
C ARG A 1035 -24.78 -18.41 11.52
N PRO A 1036 -23.47 -18.45 11.85
CA PRO A 1036 -22.82 -19.35 12.80
C PRO A 1036 -23.05 -18.94 14.27
N ILE A 1037 -23.14 -19.92 15.14
CA ILE A 1037 -23.14 -19.75 16.59
C ILE A 1037 -21.87 -20.40 17.15
N ILE A 1038 -21.08 -19.62 17.87
CA ILE A 1038 -19.95 -20.11 18.67
C ILE A 1038 -20.04 -19.39 20.01
N LEU A 1039 -20.63 -20.05 21.01
CA LEU A 1039 -20.75 -19.47 22.34
C LEU A 1039 -19.43 -19.63 23.11
N ASP A 1040 -19.00 -18.56 23.78
CA ASP A 1040 -17.84 -18.60 24.66
C ASP A 1040 -18.09 -19.59 25.81
N PRO A 1041 -17.18 -20.56 26.07
CA PRO A 1041 -17.34 -21.53 27.15
C PRO A 1041 -17.38 -20.91 28.55
N ALA A 1042 -16.95 -19.66 28.72
CA ALA A 1042 -16.92 -18.93 29.98
C ALA A 1042 -18.08 -17.92 30.12
N ASP A 1043 -18.59 -17.39 29.01
CA ASP A 1043 -19.64 -16.36 28.97
C ASP A 1043 -20.78 -16.76 28.00
N PRO A 1044 -21.96 -17.16 28.50
CA PRO A 1044 -23.08 -17.60 27.66
C PRO A 1044 -23.68 -16.47 26.80
N THR A 1045 -23.34 -15.21 27.07
CA THR A 1045 -23.81 -14.04 26.33
C THR A 1045 -22.94 -13.73 25.11
N GLY A 1046 -21.70 -14.24 25.09
CA GLY A 1046 -20.69 -13.99 24.06
C GLY A 1046 -20.82 -14.94 22.86
N ASN A 1047 -21.74 -14.66 21.93
CA ASN A 1047 -21.75 -15.36 20.63
C ASN A 1047 -20.70 -14.76 19.67
N LEU A 1048 -19.59 -15.47 19.52
CA LEU A 1048 -18.44 -15.08 18.68
C LEU A 1048 -18.67 -15.35 17.18
N GLY A 1049 -19.79 -15.97 16.79
CA GLY A 1049 -20.16 -16.21 15.39
C GLY A 1049 -20.94 -15.08 14.74
N HIS A 1050 -21.59 -14.21 15.53
CA HIS A 1050 -22.60 -13.27 15.03
C HIS A 1050 -22.02 -12.05 14.28
N ASN A 1051 -22.75 -11.51 13.29
CA ASN A 1051 -22.47 -10.25 12.58
C ASN A 1051 -21.05 -10.07 11.99
N ALA A 1052 -20.40 -11.17 11.60
CA ALA A 1052 -19.06 -11.15 11.02
C ALA A 1052 -19.01 -11.67 9.57
N ARG A 1053 -18.00 -11.22 8.80
CA ARG A 1053 -17.76 -11.61 7.40
C ARG A 1053 -17.13 -13.01 7.26
N TRP A 1054 -17.82 -14.03 7.79
CA TRP A 1054 -17.44 -15.44 7.61
C TRP A 1054 -17.38 -15.86 6.14
N ASP A 1055 -18.17 -15.23 5.27
CA ASP A 1055 -18.15 -15.46 3.82
C ASP A 1055 -16.79 -15.12 3.18
N LEU A 1056 -16.10 -14.08 3.67
CA LEU A 1056 -14.75 -13.74 3.21
C LEU A 1056 -13.74 -14.77 3.73
N LEU A 1057 -13.84 -15.12 5.02
CA LEU A 1057 -12.94 -16.09 5.63
C LEU A 1057 -13.09 -17.48 4.99
N ALA A 1058 -14.31 -17.87 4.61
CA ALA A 1058 -14.60 -19.11 3.87
C ALA A 1058 -13.97 -19.14 2.48
N LYS A 1059 -13.93 -18.02 1.76
CA LYS A 1059 -13.24 -17.93 0.46
C LYS A 1059 -11.73 -18.12 0.61
N GLU A 1060 -11.14 -17.45 1.59
CA GLU A 1060 -9.71 -17.60 1.89
C GLU A 1060 -9.39 -19.01 2.39
N ALA A 1061 -10.28 -19.63 3.18
CA ALA A 1061 -10.14 -21.01 3.62
C ALA A 1061 -10.15 -21.97 2.43
N ALA A 1062 -11.12 -21.85 1.52
CA ALA A 1062 -11.19 -22.65 0.30
C ALA A 1062 -9.91 -22.51 -0.55
N ALA A 1063 -9.40 -21.30 -0.75
CA ALA A 1063 -8.13 -21.08 -1.45
C ALA A 1063 -6.95 -21.76 -0.71
N CYS A 1064 -6.90 -21.67 0.61
CA CYS A 1064 -5.87 -22.27 1.45
C CYS A 1064 -5.88 -23.80 1.40
N THR A 1065 -7.04 -24.45 1.27
CA THR A 1065 -7.12 -25.91 1.13
C THR A 1065 -6.42 -26.45 -0.13
N SER A 1066 -6.23 -25.60 -1.14
CA SER A 1066 -5.50 -25.94 -2.36
C SER A 1066 -4.01 -25.59 -2.30
N ALA A 1067 -3.54 -24.98 -1.21
CA ALA A 1067 -2.16 -24.56 -1.02
C ALA A 1067 -1.26 -25.69 -0.51
N LEU A 1068 0.06 -25.51 -0.56
CA LEU A 1068 1.02 -26.57 -0.20
C LEU A 1068 0.94 -27.00 1.27
N CYS A 1069 0.46 -26.13 2.16
CA CYS A 1069 0.24 -26.45 3.57
C CYS A 1069 -0.89 -27.48 3.78
N CYS A 1070 -1.72 -27.71 2.76
CA CYS A 1070 -2.78 -28.71 2.75
C CYS A 1070 -2.54 -29.83 1.73
N MET A 1071 -1.33 -29.92 1.16
CA MET A 1071 -0.95 -30.95 0.18
C MET A 1071 0.15 -31.86 0.73
N GLY A 1072 -0.07 -33.17 0.64
CA GLY A 1072 0.93 -34.18 0.96
C GLY A 1072 2.13 -34.14 0.03
N ARG A 1073 3.22 -34.83 0.42
CA ARG A 1073 4.47 -34.89 -0.36
C ARG A 1073 4.33 -35.54 -1.75
N ASN A 1074 3.28 -36.33 -1.93
CA ASN A 1074 2.88 -36.97 -3.18
C ASN A 1074 1.92 -36.10 -4.01
N GLY A 1075 1.61 -34.88 -3.57
CA GLY A 1075 0.65 -33.98 -4.21
C GLY A 1075 -0.81 -34.32 -3.95
N ILE A 1076 -1.11 -35.28 -3.07
CA ILE A 1076 -2.48 -35.64 -2.69
C ILE A 1076 -2.97 -34.66 -1.60
N PRO A 1077 -4.19 -34.10 -1.71
CA PRO A 1077 -4.77 -33.26 -0.65
C PRO A 1077 -4.85 -33.98 0.68
N ILE A 1078 -4.41 -33.30 1.75
CA ILE A 1078 -4.55 -33.79 3.12
C ILE A 1078 -6.04 -33.93 3.44
N GLN A 1079 -6.40 -35.07 4.03
CA GLN A 1079 -7.77 -35.33 4.45
C GLN A 1079 -8.05 -34.66 5.80
N PRO A 1080 -9.22 -34.01 5.98
CA PRO A 1080 -9.63 -33.53 7.29
C PRO A 1080 -9.96 -34.70 8.22
N TRP A 1081 -10.01 -34.44 9.52
CA TRP A 1081 -10.63 -35.35 10.48
C TRP A 1081 -12.11 -35.54 10.17
N PRO A 1082 -12.72 -36.69 10.53
CA PRO A 1082 -14.13 -36.98 10.31
C PRO A 1082 -15.04 -36.21 11.28
N VAL A 1083 -14.92 -34.88 11.30
CA VAL A 1083 -15.70 -33.97 12.13
C VAL A 1083 -16.95 -33.55 11.37
N LYS A 1084 -18.14 -33.81 11.92
CA LYS A 1084 -19.39 -33.25 11.41
C LYS A 1084 -19.50 -31.79 11.83
N ALA A 1085 -20.02 -30.92 10.96
CA ALA A 1085 -20.45 -29.60 11.39
C ALA A 1085 -21.48 -29.75 12.53
N ALA A 1086 -21.27 -29.07 13.66
CA ALA A 1086 -22.25 -29.06 14.76
C ALA A 1086 -23.55 -28.44 14.25
N VAL A 1087 -24.61 -29.23 14.04
CA VAL A 1087 -25.93 -28.77 13.57
C VAL A 1087 -26.74 -28.19 14.73
#